data_AF-A0AAV1K2X7-F1
#
_entry.id   AF-A0AAV1K2X7-F1
#
_cell.length_a   1.000
_cell.length_b   1.000
_cell.length_c   1.000
_cell.angle_alpha   90.00
_cell.angle_beta   90.00
_cell.angle_gamma   90.00
#
_symmetry.space_group_name_H-M   'P 1'
#
loop_
_entity.id
_entity.type
_entity.pdbx_description
1 polymer ?
#
loop_
_entity_poly.entity_id
_entity_poly.type
_entity_poly.pdbx_seq_one_letter_code
_entity_poly.pdbx_strand_id
1 'polypeptide(L)'
;MIQRPFSDSLQGSTNSQIKDYLISPGYSQVNTIDHKRQRPISTVISSIDIGHGILNKPTYSRIKISKNNNQNEQRLTRNTFANKTDAFLPNKDNVLFADHDSQFTVNNSSQSDEILAEINKIPSIPFFASVKTIADHTNLDGSFWINSSIANENNIHTTSIYNNHRAENESTFPDTAYEMDPDKQEIWKQDGPSLSPVNLTTLKNCAKLLQYKVDFDVQEKFLHMDIEVILVPRTHVDTIWLKPFESLHNDTVQKIITNVIKKLQFYPNLTFTWNEISHLSQWWKNASQKRRVTLRRLIREGRLEITTGGWVETDEAMSSLYGILHQFIEGHQWLDQYLNYTPEVAWITNSVTHSPTVTYILSAIGITNLVMTNVHFSLEQYFAEYQYSDFIWVQNWDSDKTTRTDLNQALNKIGNDQYPKHAVLTHYLQYNSDSFKACGPYGKVCEVEFNFANKIIDINEYNVKNKAETLLEQYSKTGTLSPHNIIIAPVGGPLHYVSQTEFDYQYNNYLNIANFINVNQNIYKATVQFGTPTDYFTAIMARHKSYPTLSGDFLNYAEIDKTRPVYWTGFFTTRPSLKLLLRRLQATLRSTEFLFSFTSSCTAFRTTNKTQLITKLTNAREIVARLQDRNVISGTLSSKMLSYVQNQILIAVKDCWYIQEVTASLLSTKPEHSEKYLTKYVYRDGEFISSFKCIEPGDKIYVFNSLNHEVTEIVELLTRHVNTRVIDYNKKDINFQINPVWKYSSADNVIRISSQFFKIIFAVKVPPMTLKLFQFKEAFDVSLSTSIIFCLACVMDSAVNNPFTVQPIEPGDVQIENYNVRLIFDEVDGLLKTIIEKETNDERQLVINYGAFKSSDINAGIYLFSTSAQRFQDILKEYRADSKRKMLIIVSGNVVTEYTSIYGNLLKHTVRICNEMNNPLAGVVRIESNLNFGVAPKNRDLEMFMTIQTCIENGKSPILYLDNNGFRVTSRKLNISRKVEANMYPMTSMAFIQDDKTRLTIITDRAQGVTALQEGQILIMLDRRILFNDKRGVNEGLSDNSPYNHIHYMLLENFAKEDISFDKTLNEQIVLPSLLANRIANSLLFPLDIFFVDKNYIDMPYYVFLPLIRGSFPCDVCVLSFRMILRKGLGFKNVLDTAIITLHRKSFTCKFFVHNNLYCKDDESFYIERIIQHVKQVFHTNLVGTTKGVPIFDINVNNLPPMELMSLKVVFETT
;
A
#
# COMPACT_ATOMS: atom_id res chain seq x y z
N MET A 1 -47.25 25.64 18.76
CA MET A 1 -48.68 25.26 18.79
C MET A 1 -49.24 25.42 17.37
N ILE A 2 -50.26 24.64 17.02
CA ILE A 2 -51.39 25.01 16.13
C ILE A 2 -51.11 25.36 14.63
N GLN A 3 -51.70 24.52 13.77
CA GLN A 3 -52.27 24.77 12.41
C GLN A 3 -51.40 24.89 11.13
N ARG A 4 -52.06 24.42 10.04
CA ARG A 4 -51.81 24.58 8.58
C ARG A 4 -52.61 25.84 8.10
N PRO A 5 -53.08 26.01 6.83
CA PRO A 5 -52.70 25.44 5.50
C PRO A 5 -52.59 26.54 4.40
N PHE A 6 -52.61 26.14 3.12
CA PHE A 6 -52.97 26.94 1.91
C PHE A 6 -51.95 27.97 1.37
N SER A 7 -51.91 28.31 0.07
CA SER A 7 -52.64 27.80 -1.12
C SER A 7 -51.86 28.01 -2.43
N ASP A 8 -52.41 27.46 -3.51
CA ASP A 8 -52.13 27.62 -4.96
C ASP A 8 -52.03 29.11 -5.42
N SER A 9 -51.57 29.50 -6.62
CA SER A 9 -52.01 29.01 -7.95
C SER A 9 -51.37 29.78 -9.14
N LEU A 10 -51.57 29.28 -10.39
CA LEU A 10 -51.59 30.01 -11.70
C LEU A 10 -50.29 30.70 -12.24
N GLN A 11 -50.13 31.03 -13.53
CA GLN A 11 -50.36 30.28 -14.80
C GLN A 11 -49.72 31.01 -16.02
N GLY A 12 -49.19 30.28 -17.01
CA GLY A 12 -48.86 30.79 -18.37
C GLY A 12 -47.62 31.71 -18.50
N SER A 13 -47.05 31.95 -19.69
CA SER A 13 -47.25 31.31 -21.01
C SER A 13 -46.03 31.57 -21.94
N THR A 14 -45.82 30.67 -22.93
CA THR A 14 -45.11 30.80 -24.24
C THR A 14 -44.23 32.05 -24.52
N ASN A 15 -43.03 31.98 -25.13
CA ASN A 15 -42.69 31.14 -26.29
C ASN A 15 -41.17 31.06 -26.63
N SER A 16 -40.79 30.04 -27.42
CA SER A 16 -39.62 29.95 -28.33
C SER A 16 -38.22 30.51 -27.95
N GLN A 17 -37.27 29.62 -27.65
CA GLN A 17 -36.12 29.33 -28.54
C GLN A 17 -35.39 28.06 -28.07
N ILE A 18 -35.14 27.12 -29.00
CA ILE A 18 -34.44 25.86 -28.72
C ILE A 18 -32.95 26.02 -28.99
N LYS A 19 -32.12 25.66 -28.00
CA LYS A 19 -30.71 25.28 -28.17
C LYS A 19 -30.42 24.10 -27.25
N ASP A 20 -29.84 23.05 -27.81
CA ASP A 20 -29.63 21.79 -27.11
C ASP A 20 -28.60 21.92 -25.97
N TYR A 21 -29.03 21.58 -24.75
CA TYR A 21 -28.12 21.31 -23.65
C TYR A 21 -28.01 19.81 -23.43
N LEU A 22 -26.85 19.26 -23.81
CA LEU A 22 -26.48 17.87 -23.59
C LEU A 22 -26.53 17.53 -22.09
N ILE A 23 -27.37 16.55 -21.74
CA ILE A 23 -27.50 16.05 -20.38
C ILE A 23 -26.21 15.33 -19.98
N SER A 24 -25.51 15.87 -18.98
CA SER A 24 -24.33 15.25 -18.37
C SER A 24 -24.72 14.55 -17.06
N PRO A 25 -24.30 13.29 -16.83
CA PRO A 25 -24.56 12.60 -15.57
C PRO A 25 -23.50 12.91 -14.50
N GLY A 26 -23.94 13.06 -13.24
CA GLY A 26 -23.15 12.53 -12.11
C GLY A 26 -22.18 13.45 -11.37
N TYR A 27 -22.25 14.78 -11.48
CA TYR A 27 -21.59 15.65 -10.49
C TYR A 27 -22.50 15.92 -9.29
N SER A 28 -22.28 15.20 -8.18
CA SER A 28 -22.84 15.58 -6.89
C SER A 28 -22.17 16.86 -6.39
N GLN A 29 -22.84 18.00 -6.57
CA GLN A 29 -22.37 19.27 -6.02
C GLN A 29 -22.23 19.16 -4.49
N VAL A 30 -21.04 19.49 -3.98
CA VAL A 30 -20.82 19.63 -2.54
C VAL A 30 -21.51 20.92 -2.09
N ASN A 31 -22.77 20.79 -1.69
CA ASN A 31 -23.49 21.88 -1.03
C ASN A 31 -22.79 22.17 0.30
N THR A 32 -22.06 23.29 0.34
CA THR A 32 -21.42 23.80 1.55
C THR A 32 -22.49 24.18 2.57
N ILE A 33 -22.73 23.32 3.56
CA ILE A 33 -23.61 23.62 4.68
C ILE A 33 -22.89 24.61 5.60
N ASP A 34 -23.11 25.89 5.32
CA ASP A 34 -22.65 27.01 6.13
C ASP A 34 -23.40 27.00 7.47
N HIS A 35 -22.76 26.48 8.52
CA HIS A 35 -23.37 26.30 9.86
C HIS A 35 -23.54 27.64 10.59
N LYS A 36 -24.53 28.43 10.14
CA LYS A 36 -24.99 29.66 10.80
C LYS A 36 -25.56 29.36 12.18
N ARG A 37 -24.69 29.37 13.20
CA ARG A 37 -25.10 29.43 14.62
C ARG A 37 -25.73 30.80 14.91
N GLN A 38 -27.05 30.88 14.83
CA GLN A 38 -27.78 31.97 15.49
C GLN A 38 -27.99 31.66 16.98
N ARG A 39 -27.53 32.57 17.84
CA ARG A 39 -28.18 32.87 19.12
C ARG A 39 -28.69 34.33 19.04
N PRO A 40 -29.81 34.67 19.69
CA PRO A 40 -30.51 35.93 19.41
C PRO A 40 -30.00 37.14 20.20
N ILE A 41 -29.99 38.29 19.51
CA ILE A 41 -30.46 39.61 19.94
C ILE A 41 -29.91 40.22 21.26
N SER A 42 -29.17 41.31 21.08
CA SER A 42 -29.39 42.57 21.82
C SER A 42 -29.07 43.73 20.88
N THR A 43 -30.05 44.59 20.56
CA THR A 43 -29.90 45.59 19.48
C THR A 43 -30.50 46.96 19.85
N VAL A 44 -29.63 47.95 20.08
CA VAL A 44 -29.90 49.40 20.17
C VAL A 44 -28.57 50.05 19.71
N ILE A 45 -28.41 50.67 18.53
CA ILE A 45 -29.01 51.91 17.96
C ILE A 45 -28.64 53.11 18.86
N SER A 46 -28.06 54.24 18.44
CA SER A 46 -27.87 54.90 17.14
C SER A 46 -26.37 55.36 17.00
N SER A 47 -25.89 56.16 16.04
CA SER A 47 -26.54 57.10 15.10
C SER A 47 -25.85 57.23 13.73
N ILE A 48 -26.55 57.93 12.83
CA ILE A 48 -26.21 58.29 11.45
C ILE A 48 -26.07 59.82 11.40
N ASP A 49 -25.28 60.37 10.46
CA ASP A 49 -25.62 61.54 9.62
C ASP A 49 -24.50 61.85 8.60
N ILE A 50 -24.79 61.94 7.29
CA ILE A 50 -25.10 63.15 6.47
C ILE A 50 -23.87 64.09 6.28
N GLY A 51 -23.49 64.54 5.07
CA GLY A 51 -24.10 64.34 3.74
C GLY A 51 -23.40 65.07 2.58
N HIS A 52 -24.14 65.29 1.49
CA HIS A 52 -23.74 65.73 0.14
C HIS A 52 -22.78 66.94 -0.04
N GLY A 53 -21.89 66.85 -1.06
CA GLY A 53 -21.56 67.96 -1.98
C GLY A 53 -20.07 68.25 -2.28
N ILE A 54 -19.68 68.97 -3.35
CA ILE A 54 -20.32 69.15 -4.68
C ILE A 54 -19.29 69.70 -5.74
N LEU A 55 -19.59 69.53 -7.04
CA LEU A 55 -18.98 70.11 -8.27
C LEU A 55 -17.51 70.66 -8.27
N ASN A 56 -16.64 70.06 -9.11
CA ASN A 56 -16.22 70.74 -10.37
C ASN A 56 -15.45 69.86 -11.41
N LYS A 57 -16.12 69.63 -12.56
CA LYS A 57 -15.57 69.45 -13.94
C LYS A 57 -14.63 68.25 -14.29
N PRO A 58 -14.55 67.85 -15.59
CA PRO A 58 -14.71 66.42 -15.91
C PRO A 58 -13.68 65.78 -16.86
N THR A 59 -13.81 64.47 -17.03
CA THR A 59 -13.13 63.62 -18.02
C THR A 59 -13.75 63.69 -19.43
N TYR A 60 -12.94 63.48 -20.48
CA TYR A 60 -13.42 62.89 -21.75
C TYR A 60 -12.41 61.91 -22.35
N SER A 61 -12.93 60.83 -22.95
CA SER A 61 -12.17 59.82 -23.72
C SER A 61 -11.82 60.32 -25.16
N ARG A 62 -11.04 59.66 -26.03
CA ARG A 62 -11.06 58.22 -26.42
C ARG A 62 -9.94 57.89 -27.43
N ILE A 63 -9.91 56.62 -27.91
CA ILE A 63 -9.28 56.06 -29.15
C ILE A 63 -8.00 55.23 -28.97
N LYS A 64 -8.01 54.05 -29.62
CA LYS A 64 -6.86 53.24 -30.07
C LYS A 64 -6.92 53.17 -31.59
N ILE A 65 -5.82 53.45 -32.31
CA ILE A 65 -5.59 52.98 -33.70
C ILE A 65 -4.12 52.55 -33.82
N SER A 66 -3.88 51.53 -34.64
CA SER A 66 -2.57 50.91 -34.94
C SER A 66 -2.04 51.30 -36.32
N LYS A 67 -0.71 51.28 -36.53
CA LYS A 67 0.01 50.56 -37.61
C LYS A 67 1.46 51.07 -37.81
N ASN A 68 2.37 50.14 -38.13
CA ASN A 68 3.47 50.18 -39.13
C ASN A 68 4.49 51.35 -39.12
N ASN A 69 5.72 51.24 -39.65
CA ASN A 69 6.40 50.18 -40.41
C ASN A 69 7.92 50.16 -40.10
N ASN A 70 8.64 49.11 -40.51
CA ASN A 70 10.11 49.00 -40.35
C ASN A 70 10.89 49.78 -41.43
N GLN A 71 12.06 50.35 -41.07
CA GLN A 71 13.31 50.25 -41.87
C GLN A 71 14.55 50.69 -41.07
N ASN A 72 15.76 50.45 -41.63
CA ASN A 72 17.06 50.69 -40.96
C ASN A 72 17.72 51.99 -41.45
N GLU A 73 18.42 52.72 -40.57
CA GLU A 73 19.63 53.51 -40.84
C GLU A 73 20.32 53.84 -39.49
N GLN A 74 21.55 53.39 -39.21
CA GLN A 74 22.88 53.89 -39.62
C GLN A 74 23.45 55.08 -38.82
N ARG A 75 24.53 54.78 -38.08
CA ARG A 75 25.74 55.57 -37.82
C ARG A 75 25.64 57.00 -37.26
N LEU A 76 26.34 57.21 -36.15
CA LEU A 76 27.43 58.20 -36.12
C LEU A 76 28.64 57.66 -35.32
N THR A 77 29.80 58.29 -35.47
CA THR A 77 31.12 57.69 -35.21
C THR A 77 31.99 58.47 -34.22
N ARG A 78 32.88 57.74 -33.51
CA ARG A 78 34.25 58.06 -33.04
C ARG A 78 34.46 57.66 -31.57
N ASN A 79 35.64 57.24 -31.11
CA ASN A 79 36.93 57.07 -31.80
C ASN A 79 37.58 55.73 -31.40
N THR A 80 38.39 55.17 -32.29
CA THR A 80 39.30 54.03 -32.01
C THR A 80 40.71 54.53 -31.68
N PHE A 81 41.51 53.67 -31.08
CA PHE A 81 42.91 53.50 -31.50
C PHE A 81 43.26 52.02 -31.52
N ALA A 82 44.03 51.62 -32.53
CA ALA A 82 44.54 50.26 -32.71
C ALA A 82 45.82 50.32 -33.55
N ASN A 83 46.73 49.37 -33.32
CA ASN A 83 47.75 48.92 -34.25
C ASN A 83 47.85 47.38 -34.06
N LYS A 84 47.98 46.52 -35.08
CA LYS A 84 48.89 46.50 -36.24
C LYS A 84 50.37 46.23 -35.88
N THR A 85 51.09 45.31 -36.52
CA THR A 85 50.72 44.14 -37.35
C THR A 85 51.95 43.22 -37.47
N ASP A 86 51.76 42.00 -37.99
CA ASP A 86 52.74 41.14 -38.71
C ASP A 86 54.02 40.62 -37.99
N ALA A 87 54.19 39.28 -37.96
CA ALA A 87 55.22 38.55 -38.74
C ALA A 87 55.80 37.27 -38.05
N PHE A 88 56.27 36.33 -38.90
CA PHE A 88 57.15 35.17 -38.67
C PHE A 88 56.67 33.90 -37.90
N LEU A 89 56.37 32.89 -38.74
CA LEU A 89 56.67 31.44 -38.61
C LEU A 89 58.20 31.15 -38.71
N PRO A 90 58.72 29.90 -38.60
CA PRO A 90 58.21 28.63 -38.02
C PRO A 90 59.26 27.88 -37.13
N ASN A 91 58.91 26.65 -36.66
CA ASN A 91 59.80 25.57 -36.19
C ASN A 91 60.55 25.85 -34.86
N LYS A 92 60.97 24.88 -34.02
CA LYS A 92 60.91 23.39 -33.98
C LYS A 92 60.83 22.99 -32.46
N ASP A 93 60.83 21.75 -31.96
CA ASP A 93 61.14 20.43 -32.52
C ASP A 93 60.36 19.27 -31.79
N ASN A 94 60.79 18.02 -32.07
CA ASN A 94 60.37 16.72 -31.54
C ASN A 94 60.94 16.42 -30.12
N VAL A 95 60.63 15.34 -29.36
CA VAL A 95 60.25 13.91 -29.59
C VAL A 95 59.28 13.48 -28.44
N LEU A 96 58.20 12.68 -28.54
CA LEU A 96 57.85 11.36 -29.15
C LEU A 96 58.09 10.11 -28.25
N PHE A 97 57.41 8.99 -28.58
CA PHE A 97 57.21 7.72 -27.82
C PHE A 97 56.23 7.81 -26.63
N ALA A 98 55.07 7.15 -26.56
CA ALA A 98 54.39 6.05 -27.31
C ALA A 98 54.51 4.61 -26.74
N ASP A 99 53.51 3.81 -27.09
CA ASP A 99 53.02 2.56 -26.50
C ASP A 99 54.00 1.37 -26.46
N HIS A 100 53.60 0.29 -25.77
CA HIS A 100 53.58 -1.03 -26.43
C HIS A 100 52.64 -2.07 -25.78
N ASP A 101 51.91 -2.80 -26.63
CA ASP A 101 51.23 -4.07 -26.33
C ASP A 101 52.21 -5.26 -26.27
N SER A 102 51.70 -6.41 -25.78
CA SER A 102 51.65 -7.70 -26.51
C SER A 102 52.23 -8.99 -25.85
N GLN A 103 51.30 -9.95 -25.65
CA GLN A 103 51.32 -11.35 -26.12
C GLN A 103 52.23 -12.46 -25.51
N PHE A 104 51.54 -13.55 -25.14
CA PHE A 104 51.83 -14.99 -25.30
C PHE A 104 53.27 -15.57 -25.13
N THR A 105 53.40 -16.63 -24.33
CA THR A 105 53.39 -18.03 -24.86
C THR A 105 53.31 -19.09 -23.75
N VAL A 106 53.14 -20.36 -24.13
CA VAL A 106 52.97 -21.55 -23.27
C VAL A 106 54.23 -22.42 -23.32
N ASN A 107 54.67 -23.01 -22.20
CA ASN A 107 55.19 -24.39 -22.19
C ASN A 107 55.34 -25.05 -20.80
N ASN A 108 55.47 -26.37 -20.80
CA ASN A 108 55.46 -27.25 -19.62
C ASN A 108 56.85 -27.51 -19.00
N SER A 109 56.88 -27.72 -17.69
CA SER A 109 57.63 -28.80 -17.00
C SER A 109 56.97 -29.02 -15.62
N SER A 110 56.62 -30.21 -15.10
CA SER A 110 57.00 -31.64 -15.25
C SER A 110 58.00 -32.13 -14.19
N GLN A 111 57.68 -33.28 -13.57
CA GLN A 111 58.40 -33.98 -12.47
C GLN A 111 58.23 -33.35 -11.08
N SER A 112 58.06 -34.10 -9.99
CA SER A 112 57.79 -35.55 -9.83
C SER A 112 57.37 -35.88 -8.38
N ASP A 113 56.57 -36.94 -8.20
CA ASP A 113 56.74 -38.12 -7.31
C ASP A 113 57.50 -37.93 -5.96
N GLU A 114 57.14 -38.52 -4.82
CA GLU A 114 56.17 -39.56 -4.43
C GLU A 114 55.83 -39.32 -2.92
N ILE A 115 54.85 -39.95 -2.24
CA ILE A 115 54.82 -41.34 -1.77
C ILE A 115 53.37 -41.66 -1.33
N LEU A 116 52.95 -42.91 -1.54
CA LEU A 116 51.67 -43.47 -1.07
C LEU A 116 51.86 -44.35 0.18
N ALA A 117 50.74 -44.61 0.86
CA ALA A 117 50.51 -45.62 1.91
C ALA A 117 50.97 -45.31 3.34
N GLU A 118 49.97 -45.05 4.20
CA GLU A 118 49.65 -46.07 5.20
C GLU A 118 48.12 -46.33 5.20
N ILE A 119 47.73 -47.58 4.89
CA ILE A 119 46.33 -48.03 4.89
C ILE A 119 46.25 -49.20 5.85
N ASN A 120 45.43 -49.11 6.91
CA ASN A 120 44.50 -50.16 7.36
C ASN A 120 43.88 -49.87 8.75
N LYS A 121 42.57 -49.61 8.79
CA LYS A 121 41.62 -50.25 9.72
C LYS A 121 40.18 -50.08 9.21
N ILE A 122 39.41 -51.17 9.32
CA ILE A 122 38.22 -51.58 8.54
C ILE A 122 37.39 -52.50 9.51
N PRO A 123 36.04 -52.76 9.42
CA PRO A 123 34.94 -52.30 8.53
C PRO A 123 33.61 -51.82 9.23
N SER A 124 32.54 -51.62 8.42
CA SER A 124 31.09 -51.95 8.65
C SER A 124 30.22 -51.14 9.65
N ILE A 125 29.16 -50.38 9.24
CA ILE A 125 27.78 -50.79 8.76
C ILE A 125 26.87 -51.30 9.93
N PRO A 126 25.57 -50.90 10.11
CA PRO A 126 24.76 -49.80 9.51
C PRO A 126 23.61 -49.13 10.39
N PHE A 127 22.75 -48.32 9.74
CA PHE A 127 21.29 -48.07 9.97
C PHE A 127 20.76 -46.96 10.91
N PHE A 128 19.51 -46.54 10.61
CA PHE A 128 18.72 -45.40 11.14
C PHE A 128 17.98 -45.66 12.46
N ALA A 129 17.74 -44.60 13.25
CA ALA A 129 16.49 -44.35 14.01
C ALA A 129 16.40 -42.87 14.46
N SER A 130 15.26 -42.44 15.03
CA SER A 130 14.98 -41.05 15.40
C SER A 130 14.15 -40.91 16.70
N VAL A 131 13.97 -39.67 17.16
CA VAL A 131 12.93 -39.17 18.12
C VAL A 131 13.23 -39.23 19.65
N LYS A 132 12.91 -38.08 20.28
CA LYS A 132 12.56 -37.79 21.70
C LYS A 132 13.62 -37.64 22.80
N THR A 133 13.36 -36.57 23.55
CA THR A 133 13.62 -36.31 24.97
C THR A 133 13.46 -37.51 25.90
N ILE A 134 14.32 -37.60 26.91
CA ILE A 134 13.99 -37.35 28.33
C ILE A 134 15.32 -37.29 29.12
N ALA A 135 15.37 -36.50 30.19
CA ALA A 135 16.43 -36.61 31.19
C ALA A 135 15.85 -37.30 32.42
N ASP A 136 16.51 -38.34 32.93
CA ASP A 136 16.56 -38.64 34.36
C ASP A 136 17.51 -39.82 34.68
N HIS A 137 18.35 -39.61 35.69
CA HIS A 137 18.82 -40.58 36.68
C HIS A 137 19.26 -39.73 37.88
N THR A 138 18.79 -40.02 39.09
CA THR A 138 19.29 -41.12 39.90
C THR A 138 18.17 -41.92 40.60
N ASN A 139 18.50 -43.16 40.97
CA ASN A 139 17.57 -44.10 41.58
C ASN A 139 17.29 -43.78 43.05
N LEU A 140 16.16 -44.26 43.58
CA LEU A 140 16.16 -45.24 44.69
C LEU A 140 14.79 -45.92 44.89
N ASP A 141 14.89 -47.18 45.29
CA ASP A 141 13.91 -48.22 45.68
C ASP A 141 12.50 -47.83 46.18
N GLY A 142 11.55 -48.77 46.03
CA GLY A 142 10.40 -48.85 46.96
C GLY A 142 9.03 -49.17 46.34
N SER A 143 8.69 -50.45 46.22
CA SER A 143 7.29 -50.89 46.03
C SER A 143 6.48 -50.75 47.34
N PHE A 144 5.17 -50.40 47.29
CA PHE A 144 4.06 -51.20 47.86
C PHE A 144 2.64 -50.59 47.64
N TRP A 145 1.71 -51.48 47.30
CA TRP A 145 0.22 -51.51 47.28
C TRP A 145 -0.73 -50.45 47.95
N ILE A 146 -1.93 -50.36 47.33
CA ILE A 146 -3.31 -50.36 47.91
C ILE A 146 -4.06 -49.07 48.37
N ASN A 147 -5.21 -48.87 47.70
CA ASN A 147 -6.56 -48.39 48.06
C ASN A 147 -6.91 -47.41 49.23
N SER A 148 -7.97 -46.64 48.92
CA SER A 148 -9.22 -46.42 49.68
C SER A 148 -9.32 -45.41 50.87
N SER A 149 -10.02 -44.31 50.55
CA SER A 149 -11.37 -43.97 51.05
C SER A 149 -11.64 -43.18 52.36
N ILE A 150 -12.61 -42.25 52.22
CA ILE A 150 -13.73 -41.96 53.14
C ILE A 150 -13.51 -41.01 54.37
N ALA A 151 -14.61 -40.31 54.69
CA ALA A 151 -14.98 -39.61 55.94
C ALA A 151 -14.38 -38.21 56.28
N ASN A 152 -15.18 -37.20 55.95
CA ASN A 152 -15.93 -36.35 56.90
C ASN A 152 -15.27 -35.62 58.10
N GLU A 153 -15.73 -34.36 58.22
CA GLU A 153 -16.30 -33.70 59.42
C GLU A 153 -15.46 -32.86 60.39
N ASN A 154 -15.98 -31.63 60.60
CA ASN A 154 -16.23 -30.96 61.89
C ASN A 154 -15.04 -30.50 62.78
N ASN A 155 -15.07 -29.32 63.42
CA ASN A 155 -15.91 -28.10 63.34
C ASN A 155 -15.25 -27.01 64.24
N ILE A 156 -15.91 -25.84 64.46
CA ILE A 156 -15.86 -25.06 65.73
C ILE A 156 -14.51 -24.29 65.99
N HIS A 157 -14.43 -23.06 66.51
CA HIS A 157 -15.41 -22.11 67.09
C HIS A 157 -14.85 -20.65 67.13
N THR A 158 -15.73 -19.62 67.14
CA THR A 158 -15.60 -18.30 67.83
C THR A 158 -14.40 -17.34 67.53
N THR A 159 -14.44 -16.01 67.72
CA THR A 159 -15.49 -15.07 68.18
C THR A 159 -15.31 -13.65 67.58
N SER A 160 -16.42 -12.92 67.53
CA SER A 160 -16.60 -11.46 67.34
C SER A 160 -15.64 -10.50 68.08
N ILE A 161 -15.54 -9.24 67.62
CA ILE A 161 -16.02 -8.03 68.34
C ILE A 161 -15.98 -6.73 67.48
N TYR A 162 -16.89 -5.80 67.78
CA TYR A 162 -17.03 -4.41 67.28
C TYR A 162 -15.77 -3.53 67.62
N ASN A 163 -15.55 -2.26 67.19
CA ASN A 163 -16.51 -1.16 67.06
C ASN A 163 -15.94 0.15 66.42
N ASN A 164 -16.87 0.95 65.86
CA ASN A 164 -16.99 2.43 65.93
C ASN A 164 -16.12 3.48 65.19
N HIS A 165 -16.88 4.49 64.74
CA HIS A 165 -16.60 5.93 64.52
C HIS A 165 -15.87 6.44 63.24
N ARG A 166 -16.16 7.63 62.68
CA ARG A 166 -17.39 8.46 62.42
C ARG A 166 -16.99 9.93 62.12
N ALA A 167 -17.28 10.42 60.91
CA ALA A 167 -17.45 11.85 60.51
C ALA A 167 -17.79 11.84 59.00
N GLU A 168 -18.96 12.32 58.53
CA GLU A 168 -19.31 13.71 58.15
C GLU A 168 -18.67 14.18 56.81
N ASN A 169 -19.37 14.80 55.84
CA ASN A 169 -20.82 15.07 55.69
C ASN A 169 -21.20 15.40 54.22
N GLU A 170 -22.47 15.14 53.83
CA GLU A 170 -23.36 15.91 52.89
C GLU A 170 -22.85 16.40 51.49
N SER A 171 -23.65 16.65 50.43
CA SER A 171 -25.02 16.31 49.94
C SER A 171 -25.14 16.85 48.47
N THR A 172 -26.18 16.70 47.61
CA THR A 172 -27.56 16.16 47.67
C THR A 172 -27.95 15.34 46.42
N PHE A 173 -29.08 14.63 46.56
CA PHE A 173 -30.18 14.31 45.63
C PHE A 173 -30.60 15.40 44.59
N PRO A 174 -31.51 15.12 43.60
CA PRO A 174 -32.51 14.03 43.58
C PRO A 174 -32.72 13.18 42.31
N ASP A 175 -33.43 12.08 42.53
CA ASP A 175 -33.98 11.15 41.54
C ASP A 175 -35.23 11.67 40.81
N THR A 176 -35.65 10.94 39.78
CA THR A 176 -37.07 10.61 39.59
C THR A 176 -37.20 9.33 38.77
N ALA A 177 -37.90 8.33 39.33
CA ALA A 177 -38.18 7.06 38.65
C ALA A 177 -39.57 7.08 37.97
N TYR A 178 -39.78 6.16 37.04
CA TYR A 178 -41.11 5.61 36.75
C TYR A 178 -40.99 4.12 36.40
N GLU A 179 -42.01 3.36 36.74
CA GLU A 179 -41.99 1.89 36.80
C GLU A 179 -42.28 1.23 35.44
N MET A 180 -42.02 -0.08 35.34
CA MET A 180 -42.53 -0.93 34.28
C MET A 180 -43.24 -2.17 34.86
N ASP A 181 -44.32 -2.54 34.20
CA ASP A 181 -45.31 -3.53 34.59
C ASP A 181 -44.76 -4.98 34.56
N PRO A 182 -44.89 -5.79 35.64
CA PRO A 182 -44.28 -7.11 35.72
C PRO A 182 -45.26 -8.23 35.35
N ASP A 183 -45.33 -8.57 34.05
CA ASP A 183 -45.95 -9.85 33.65
C ASP A 183 -45.26 -10.47 32.41
N LYS A 184 -45.38 -11.81 32.29
CA LYS A 184 -44.79 -12.69 31.27
C LYS A 184 -43.28 -12.97 31.36
N GLN A 185 -42.92 -13.67 32.43
CA GLN A 185 -42.12 -14.90 32.26
C GLN A 185 -43.02 -15.97 31.57
N GLU A 186 -42.57 -17.05 30.93
CA GLU A 186 -41.37 -17.87 31.16
C GLU A 186 -41.09 -18.75 29.92
N ILE A 187 -39.98 -19.53 29.93
CA ILE A 187 -39.62 -20.62 28.98
C ILE A 187 -39.24 -20.08 27.58
N TRP A 188 -38.15 -20.47 26.91
CA TRP A 188 -37.33 -21.70 26.96
C TRP A 188 -35.85 -21.45 27.30
N LYS A 189 -35.23 -22.43 27.97
CA LYS A 189 -33.77 -22.59 28.06
C LYS A 189 -33.30 -23.63 27.04
N GLN A 190 -32.14 -23.41 26.43
CA GLN A 190 -31.21 -24.46 26.04
C GLN A 190 -29.79 -23.89 25.94
N ASP A 191 -28.79 -24.76 26.11
CA ASP A 191 -27.52 -24.36 26.69
C ASP A 191 -26.51 -23.75 25.69
N GLY A 192 -25.87 -22.67 26.13
CA GLY A 192 -24.64 -22.14 25.55
C GLY A 192 -23.52 -22.16 26.60
N PRO A 193 -22.26 -22.42 26.22
CA PRO A 193 -21.16 -22.51 27.17
C PRO A 193 -20.97 -21.17 27.92
N SER A 194 -20.89 -21.24 29.24
CA SER A 194 -20.80 -20.08 30.12
C SER A 194 -19.52 -19.28 29.84
N LEU A 195 -19.67 -18.03 29.40
CA LEU A 195 -18.58 -17.07 29.29
C LEU A 195 -17.95 -16.82 30.66
N SER A 196 -16.80 -17.44 30.93
CA SER A 196 -15.95 -17.06 32.06
C SER A 196 -15.49 -15.61 31.88
N PRO A 197 -15.83 -14.66 32.79
CA PRO A 197 -15.42 -13.27 32.63
C PRO A 197 -13.90 -13.17 32.76
N VAL A 198 -13.22 -12.68 31.72
CA VAL A 198 -11.79 -12.35 31.78
C VAL A 198 -11.60 -11.33 32.91
N ASN A 199 -10.83 -11.71 33.92
CA ASN A 199 -10.81 -11.01 35.20
C ASN A 199 -10.23 -9.58 35.03
N LEU A 200 -11.09 -8.56 35.14
CA LEU A 200 -10.74 -7.16 34.83
C LEU A 200 -9.65 -6.57 35.75
N THR A 201 -9.39 -7.20 36.89
CA THR A 201 -8.26 -6.87 37.78
C THR A 201 -6.91 -7.06 37.08
N THR A 202 -6.74 -8.12 36.31
CA THR A 202 -5.49 -8.45 35.60
C THR A 202 -5.04 -7.33 34.65
N LEU A 203 -5.97 -6.75 33.89
CA LEU A 203 -5.67 -5.67 32.92
C LEU A 203 -5.24 -4.37 33.61
N LYS A 204 -5.84 -4.02 34.76
CA LYS A 204 -5.36 -2.89 35.58
C LYS A 204 -4.01 -3.18 36.22
N ASN A 205 -3.73 -4.45 36.51
CA ASN A 205 -2.45 -4.86 37.07
C ASN A 205 -1.33 -4.86 36.02
N CYS A 206 -1.55 -5.20 34.74
CA CYS A 206 -0.49 -5.22 33.71
C CYS A 206 0.31 -3.90 33.62
N ALA A 207 -0.35 -2.76 33.42
CA ALA A 207 0.33 -1.46 33.30
C ALA A 207 1.04 -1.05 34.62
N LYS A 208 0.46 -1.40 35.77
CA LYS A 208 1.10 -1.20 37.08
C LYS A 208 2.24 -2.18 37.34
N LEU A 209 2.17 -3.41 36.86
CA LEU A 209 3.21 -4.43 37.04
C LEU A 209 4.45 -4.10 36.23
N LEU A 210 4.31 -3.55 35.03
CA LEU A 210 5.44 -2.98 34.29
C LEU A 210 6.12 -1.87 35.11
N GLN A 211 5.37 -0.93 35.69
CA GLN A 211 5.91 0.11 36.57
C GLN A 211 6.57 -0.48 37.83
N TYR A 212 5.86 -1.29 38.63
CA TYR A 212 6.37 -1.85 39.89
C TYR A 212 7.53 -2.83 39.71
N LYS A 213 7.54 -3.66 38.66
CA LYS A 213 8.64 -4.61 38.39
C LYS A 213 9.90 -3.85 37.99
N VAL A 214 9.78 -2.81 37.15
CA VAL A 214 10.88 -1.91 36.79
C VAL A 214 11.37 -1.09 38.00
N ASP A 215 10.47 -0.50 38.78
CA ASP A 215 10.83 0.35 39.93
C ASP A 215 11.58 -0.43 41.04
N PHE A 216 11.26 -1.72 41.24
CA PHE A 216 11.95 -2.56 42.23
C PHE A 216 13.33 -3.04 41.72
N ASP A 217 13.42 -3.50 40.48
CA ASP A 217 14.69 -4.00 39.89
C ASP A 217 15.74 -2.88 39.75
N VAL A 218 15.31 -1.64 39.46
CA VAL A 218 16.22 -0.52 39.20
C VAL A 218 17.01 -0.09 40.43
N GLN A 219 16.45 -0.12 41.65
CA GLN A 219 17.18 0.36 42.83
C GLN A 219 18.37 -0.53 43.22
N GLU A 220 18.27 -1.85 43.04
CA GLU A 220 19.40 -2.76 43.29
C GLU A 220 20.36 -2.85 42.09
N LYS A 221 19.87 -2.82 40.85
CA LYS A 221 20.71 -2.97 39.64
C LYS A 221 21.51 -1.71 39.27
N PHE A 222 20.99 -0.51 39.55
CA PHE A 222 21.59 0.76 39.13
C PHE A 222 23.04 0.97 39.63
N LEU A 223 23.38 0.45 40.83
CA LEU A 223 24.73 0.52 41.38
C LEU A 223 25.80 -0.24 40.55
N HIS A 224 25.40 -1.09 39.60
CA HIS A 224 26.28 -2.03 38.91
C HIS A 224 26.26 -1.94 37.37
N MET A 225 25.50 -1.03 36.77
CA MET A 225 25.33 -0.95 35.31
C MET A 225 25.91 0.33 34.71
N ASP A 226 26.77 0.18 33.68
CA ASP A 226 27.31 1.32 32.92
C ASP A 226 26.38 1.69 31.76
N ILE A 227 25.69 2.82 31.88
CA ILE A 227 24.63 3.28 30.97
C ILE A 227 25.20 4.23 29.92
N GLU A 228 24.85 4.01 28.65
CA GLU A 228 25.21 4.93 27.56
C GLU A 228 23.95 5.45 26.86
N VAL A 229 23.82 6.78 26.75
CA VAL A 229 22.64 7.43 26.16
C VAL A 229 23.07 8.25 24.95
N ILE A 230 22.48 7.93 23.81
CA ILE A 230 22.70 8.61 22.54
C ILE A 230 21.45 9.44 22.23
N LEU A 231 21.54 10.75 22.48
CA LEU A 231 20.52 11.72 22.15
C LEU A 231 20.47 11.90 20.62
N VAL A 232 19.31 11.66 20.01
CA VAL A 232 19.09 11.75 18.56
C VAL A 232 18.09 12.88 18.26
N PRO A 233 18.57 14.11 17.98
CA PRO A 233 17.71 15.21 17.56
C PRO A 233 17.01 14.89 16.23
N ARG A 234 15.68 14.99 16.22
CA ARG A 234 14.84 14.70 15.05
C ARG A 234 13.56 15.52 15.01
N THR A 235 12.86 15.47 13.88
CA THR A 235 11.51 16.03 13.75
C THR A 235 10.66 15.04 12.94
N HIS A 236 9.37 14.94 13.23
CA HIS A 236 8.44 14.16 12.40
C HIS A 236 7.66 15.07 11.45
N VAL A 237 7.46 14.64 10.21
CA VAL A 237 6.79 15.40 9.15
C VAL A 237 5.91 14.48 8.30
N ASP A 238 4.60 14.46 8.57
CA ASP A 238 3.63 13.84 7.66
C ASP A 238 3.62 14.58 6.32
N THR A 239 3.94 13.90 5.22
CA THR A 239 4.12 14.54 3.91
C THR A 239 2.77 14.98 3.33
N ILE A 240 1.70 14.21 3.56
CA ILE A 240 0.31 14.54 3.23
C ILE A 240 -0.65 13.98 4.30
N TRP A 241 -1.12 14.81 5.23
CA TRP A 241 -2.11 14.40 6.25
C TRP A 241 -3.20 15.44 6.53
N LEU A 242 -2.95 16.40 7.42
CA LEU A 242 -3.87 17.51 7.75
C LEU A 242 -3.68 18.74 6.84
N LYS A 243 -2.56 18.83 6.11
CA LYS A 243 -2.21 19.92 5.19
C LYS A 243 -1.71 19.38 3.84
N PRO A 244 -1.85 20.16 2.75
CA PRO A 244 -1.14 19.92 1.49
C PRO A 244 0.38 20.00 1.65
N PHE A 245 1.10 19.15 0.91
CA PHE A 245 2.57 19.13 0.88
C PHE A 245 3.18 20.52 0.67
N GLU A 246 2.67 21.28 -0.31
CA GLU A 246 3.21 22.59 -0.67
C GLU A 246 3.02 23.63 0.45
N SER A 247 1.87 23.62 1.13
CA SER A 247 1.62 24.49 2.30
C SER A 247 2.51 24.07 3.47
N LEU A 248 2.48 22.80 3.87
CA LEU A 248 3.31 22.31 4.97
C LEU A 248 4.80 22.59 4.74
N HIS A 249 5.27 22.42 3.49
CA HIS A 249 6.64 22.71 3.12
C HIS A 249 6.99 24.20 3.28
N ASN A 250 6.23 25.09 2.63
CA ASN A 250 6.54 26.52 2.62
C ASN A 250 6.29 27.18 4.00
N ASP A 251 5.24 26.77 4.70
CA ASP A 251 4.82 27.35 5.98
C ASP A 251 5.72 26.88 7.14
N THR A 252 6.25 25.66 7.07
CA THR A 252 6.91 25.00 8.22
C THR A 252 8.21 24.31 7.82
N VAL A 253 8.20 23.29 6.96
CA VAL A 253 9.34 22.37 6.80
C VAL A 253 10.58 23.04 6.21
N GLN A 254 10.40 23.96 5.25
CA GLN A 254 11.50 24.74 4.67
C GLN A 254 12.26 25.55 5.74
N LYS A 255 11.57 25.98 6.81
CA LYS A 255 12.17 26.69 7.95
C LYS A 255 12.97 25.71 8.81
N ILE A 256 12.41 24.54 9.12
CA ILE A 256 13.11 23.49 9.90
C ILE A 256 14.42 23.09 9.22
N ILE A 257 14.39 22.65 7.95
CA ILE A 257 15.60 22.23 7.20
C ILE A 257 16.64 23.39 7.14
N THR A 258 16.19 24.62 6.95
CA THR A 258 17.08 25.80 6.95
C THR A 258 17.70 26.07 8.33
N ASN A 259 16.95 25.84 9.41
CA ASN A 259 17.44 25.98 10.78
C ASN A 259 18.42 24.85 11.15
N VAL A 260 18.11 23.58 10.83
CA VAL A 260 18.99 22.40 11.01
C VAL A 260 20.38 22.72 10.45
N ILE A 261 20.44 23.09 9.17
CA ILE A 261 21.69 23.40 8.48
C ILE A 261 22.42 24.59 9.12
N LYS A 262 21.70 25.64 9.56
CA LYS A 262 22.31 26.79 10.25
C LYS A 262 22.85 26.43 11.64
N LYS A 263 22.14 25.61 12.41
CA LYS A 263 22.48 25.29 13.80
C LYS A 263 23.58 24.25 13.90
N LEU A 264 23.61 23.26 13.00
CA LEU A 264 24.75 22.36 12.84
C LEU A 264 26.04 23.11 12.42
N GLN A 265 25.94 24.24 11.70
CA GLN A 265 27.11 25.10 11.45
C GLN A 265 27.59 25.89 12.68
N PHE A 266 26.75 26.07 13.71
CA PHE A 266 27.03 26.92 14.86
C PHE A 266 27.48 26.10 16.09
N TYR A 267 26.78 25.01 16.38
CA TYR A 267 27.13 24.06 17.44
C TYR A 267 27.90 22.88 16.82
N PRO A 268 29.19 22.66 17.13
CA PRO A 268 29.98 21.58 16.52
C PRO A 268 29.59 20.19 17.02
N ASN A 269 29.13 20.06 18.27
CA ASN A 269 28.79 18.77 18.87
C ASN A 269 27.32 18.36 18.65
N LEU A 270 26.51 19.20 17.99
CA LEU A 270 25.12 18.85 17.64
C LEU A 270 25.09 17.88 16.45
N THR A 271 24.24 16.87 16.53
CA THR A 271 23.81 16.00 15.43
C THR A 271 22.35 16.26 15.07
N PHE A 272 21.88 15.73 13.94
CA PHE A 272 20.45 15.72 13.59
C PHE A 272 20.16 14.56 12.62
N THR A 273 18.90 14.11 12.55
CA THR A 273 18.43 13.11 11.58
C THR A 273 17.33 13.65 10.67
N TRP A 274 17.31 13.23 9.41
CA TRP A 274 16.25 13.57 8.44
C TRP A 274 15.74 12.32 7.70
N ASN A 275 14.45 12.22 7.43
CA ASN A 275 13.83 11.01 6.88
C ASN A 275 13.16 11.25 5.50
N GLU A 276 12.25 12.22 5.39
CA GLU A 276 11.40 12.39 4.19
C GLU A 276 12.15 13.08 3.03
N ILE A 277 12.60 12.31 2.03
CA ILE A 277 13.38 12.85 0.90
C ILE A 277 12.57 13.80 0.02
N SER A 278 11.25 13.63 -0.09
CA SER A 278 10.39 14.54 -0.86
C SER A 278 10.49 16.00 -0.41
N HIS A 279 10.47 16.26 0.90
CA HIS A 279 10.65 17.60 1.46
C HIS A 279 12.10 18.10 1.34
N LEU A 280 13.09 17.23 1.45
CA LEU A 280 14.51 17.60 1.25
C LEU A 280 14.79 18.00 -0.21
N SER A 281 14.21 17.27 -1.17
CA SER A 281 14.24 17.59 -2.60
C SER A 281 13.56 18.93 -2.90
N GLN A 282 12.38 19.19 -2.33
CA GLN A 282 11.68 20.46 -2.51
C GLN A 282 12.46 21.65 -1.90
N TRP A 283 13.08 21.47 -0.73
CA TRP A 283 13.98 22.47 -0.16
C TRP A 283 15.20 22.70 -1.07
N TRP A 284 15.81 21.62 -1.57
CA TRP A 284 17.01 21.67 -2.41
C TRP A 284 16.77 22.41 -3.73
N LYS A 285 15.61 22.21 -4.37
CA LYS A 285 15.19 22.95 -5.58
C LYS A 285 15.27 24.47 -5.36
N ASN A 286 14.84 24.94 -4.19
CA ASN A 286 14.85 26.37 -3.80
C ASN A 286 16.14 26.84 -3.08
N ALA A 287 17.04 25.93 -2.69
CA ALA A 287 18.23 26.26 -1.91
C ALA A 287 19.35 26.91 -2.75
N SER A 288 19.99 27.95 -2.21
CA SER A 288 21.17 28.56 -2.84
C SER A 288 22.38 27.63 -2.81
N GLN A 289 23.29 27.79 -3.78
CA GLN A 289 24.45 26.90 -3.93
C GLN A 289 25.31 26.80 -2.66
N LYS A 290 25.47 27.91 -1.91
CA LYS A 290 26.15 27.89 -0.60
C LYS A 290 25.48 26.94 0.39
N ARG A 291 24.14 26.98 0.51
CA ARG A 291 23.38 26.05 1.37
C ARG A 291 23.47 24.60 0.89
N ARG A 292 23.42 24.36 -0.43
CA ARG A 292 23.61 23.02 -1.04
C ARG A 292 25.00 22.43 -0.83
N VAL A 293 26.03 23.27 -0.70
CA VAL A 293 27.40 22.85 -0.32
C VAL A 293 27.47 22.58 1.19
N THR A 294 26.92 23.45 2.04
CA THR A 294 26.83 23.19 3.49
C THR A 294 26.14 21.87 3.79
N LEU A 295 24.98 21.58 3.17
CA LEU A 295 24.22 20.35 3.39
C LEU A 295 25.07 19.10 3.13
N ARG A 296 25.68 19.02 1.94
CA ARG A 296 26.58 17.91 1.57
C ARG A 296 27.78 17.78 2.50
N ARG A 297 28.33 18.91 2.98
CA ARG A 297 29.43 18.91 3.96
C ARG A 297 28.98 18.29 5.29
N LEU A 298 27.83 18.70 5.83
CA LEU A 298 27.30 18.21 7.11
C LEU A 298 26.97 16.70 7.07
N ILE A 299 26.44 16.22 5.95
CA ILE A 299 26.16 14.79 5.73
C ILE A 299 27.47 14.00 5.67
N ARG A 300 28.47 14.48 4.89
CA ARG A 300 29.80 13.86 4.81
C ARG A 300 30.60 13.95 6.12
N GLU A 301 30.21 14.82 7.04
CA GLU A 301 30.76 14.92 8.40
C GLU A 301 30.04 13.99 9.39
N GLY A 302 29.01 13.23 8.97
CA GLY A 302 28.17 12.39 9.84
C GLY A 302 27.16 13.16 10.70
N ARG A 303 27.18 14.51 10.62
CA ARG A 303 26.46 15.40 11.55
C ARG A 303 25.01 15.67 11.16
N LEU A 304 24.63 15.28 9.95
CA LEU A 304 23.25 15.14 9.52
C LEU A 304 23.11 13.76 8.87
N GLU A 305 22.62 12.78 9.61
CA GLU A 305 22.27 11.48 9.04
C GLU A 305 20.95 11.59 8.26
N ILE A 306 20.82 10.84 7.17
CA ILE A 306 19.56 10.70 6.47
C ILE A 306 19.09 9.25 6.60
N THR A 307 18.11 9.03 7.48
CA THR A 307 17.53 7.71 7.75
C THR A 307 16.63 7.26 6.61
N THR A 308 16.57 5.95 6.35
CA THR A 308 15.63 5.27 5.42
C THR A 308 15.84 5.58 3.93
N GLY A 309 16.03 6.85 3.56
CA GLY A 309 16.11 7.34 2.18
C GLY A 309 14.84 7.20 1.35
N GLY A 310 13.70 6.88 1.98
CA GLY A 310 12.40 6.84 1.32
C GLY A 310 11.91 8.23 0.92
N TRP A 311 11.19 8.34 -0.19
CA TRP A 311 10.57 9.61 -0.60
C TRP A 311 9.57 10.12 0.45
N VAL A 312 8.92 9.19 1.16
CA VAL A 312 7.97 9.37 2.26
C VAL A 312 8.01 8.16 3.19
N GLU A 313 7.58 8.29 4.45
CA GLU A 313 7.26 7.12 5.27
C GLU A 313 5.91 6.53 4.83
N THR A 314 5.94 5.27 4.40
CA THR A 314 4.80 4.56 3.79
C THR A 314 4.15 3.59 4.79
N ASP A 315 2.88 3.26 4.59
CA ASP A 315 2.21 2.21 5.39
C ASP A 315 2.74 0.85 4.94
N GLU A 316 3.07 -0.04 5.87
CA GLU A 316 3.76 -1.29 5.51
C GLU A 316 2.81 -2.42 5.12
N ALA A 317 1.49 -2.29 5.30
CA ALA A 317 0.56 -3.40 5.11
C ALA A 317 -0.46 -3.21 3.96
N MET A 318 -0.94 -1.99 3.67
CA MET A 318 -1.87 -1.72 2.54
C MET A 318 -1.12 -1.45 1.22
N SER A 319 0.15 -1.06 1.32
CA SER A 319 1.00 -0.72 0.19
C SER A 319 1.26 -1.93 -0.71
N SER A 320 1.31 -1.70 -2.02
CA SER A 320 1.74 -2.70 -2.99
C SER A 320 3.27 -2.78 -3.02
N LEU A 321 3.81 -3.95 -3.34
CA LEU A 321 5.25 -4.14 -3.61
C LEU A 321 5.80 -3.11 -4.60
N TYR A 322 5.06 -2.81 -5.68
CA TYR A 322 5.41 -1.74 -6.62
C TYR A 322 5.47 -0.35 -5.97
N GLY A 323 4.51 -0.01 -5.11
CA GLY A 323 4.46 1.28 -4.40
C GLY A 323 5.63 1.47 -3.44
N ILE A 324 5.91 0.46 -2.61
CA ILE A 324 7.04 0.47 -1.65
C ILE A 324 8.37 0.63 -2.40
N LEU A 325 8.60 -0.21 -3.43
CA LEU A 325 9.82 -0.12 -4.25
C LEU A 325 9.93 1.23 -4.98
N HIS A 326 8.85 1.73 -5.59
CA HIS A 326 8.89 3.00 -6.33
C HIS A 326 9.30 4.19 -5.44
N GLN A 327 8.78 4.30 -4.22
CA GLN A 327 9.14 5.43 -3.34
C GLN A 327 10.59 5.31 -2.82
N PHE A 328 11.11 4.10 -2.57
CA PHE A 328 12.53 3.89 -2.27
C PHE A 328 13.42 4.23 -3.47
N ILE A 329 13.02 3.83 -4.68
CA ILE A 329 13.74 4.12 -5.92
C ILE A 329 13.87 5.63 -6.15
N GLU A 330 12.80 6.41 -6.03
CA GLU A 330 12.89 7.88 -6.17
C GLU A 330 13.78 8.52 -5.10
N GLY A 331 13.61 8.13 -3.82
CA GLY A 331 14.37 8.70 -2.72
C GLY A 331 15.88 8.39 -2.79
N HIS A 332 16.24 7.12 -2.99
CA HIS A 332 17.63 6.69 -3.10
C HIS A 332 18.31 7.21 -4.37
N GLN A 333 17.63 7.25 -5.53
CA GLN A 333 18.21 7.84 -6.74
C GLN A 333 18.42 9.36 -6.59
N TRP A 334 17.53 10.05 -5.88
CA TRP A 334 17.73 11.48 -5.59
C TRP A 334 18.93 11.71 -4.66
N LEU A 335 19.06 10.93 -3.58
CA LEU A 335 20.22 10.96 -2.68
C LEU A 335 21.52 10.70 -3.44
N ASP A 336 21.56 9.65 -4.24
CA ASP A 336 22.72 9.20 -5.00
C ASP A 336 23.14 10.22 -6.09
N GLN A 337 22.17 10.90 -6.71
CA GLN A 337 22.41 11.93 -7.75
C GLN A 337 22.86 13.27 -7.17
N TYR A 338 22.22 13.77 -6.10
CA TYR A 338 22.42 15.15 -5.63
C TYR A 338 23.35 15.27 -4.41
N LEU A 339 23.42 14.24 -3.58
CA LEU A 339 24.21 14.23 -2.34
C LEU A 339 25.36 13.20 -2.39
N ASN A 340 25.24 12.16 -3.22
CA ASN A 340 26.11 10.98 -3.27
C ASN A 340 26.23 10.33 -1.87
N TYR A 341 25.08 9.96 -1.33
CA TYR A 341 24.90 9.39 0.00
C TYR A 341 23.99 8.16 -0.07
N THR A 342 24.27 7.17 0.77
CA THR A 342 23.51 5.94 0.96
C THR A 342 23.16 5.81 2.44
N PRO A 343 21.87 5.73 2.82
CA PRO A 343 21.48 5.45 4.21
C PRO A 343 21.97 4.08 4.66
N GLU A 344 22.37 3.99 5.93
CA GLU A 344 22.80 2.73 6.59
C GLU A 344 21.75 2.23 7.61
N VAL A 345 20.88 3.13 8.07
CA VAL A 345 19.83 2.85 9.07
C VAL A 345 18.46 3.29 8.54
N ALA A 346 17.44 2.44 8.71
CA ALA A 346 16.04 2.79 8.53
C ALA A 346 15.41 3.27 9.84
N TRP A 347 14.51 4.24 9.73
CA TRP A 347 13.70 4.76 10.82
C TRP A 347 12.25 4.79 10.38
N ILE A 348 11.45 3.85 10.87
CA ILE A 348 10.05 3.67 10.49
C ILE A 348 9.24 3.57 11.77
N THR A 349 8.97 4.71 12.40
CA THR A 349 8.36 4.77 13.74
C THR A 349 7.02 5.48 13.80
N ASN A 350 6.53 6.00 12.67
CA ASN A 350 5.22 6.65 12.58
C ASN A 350 4.17 5.71 11.96
N SER A 351 4.60 4.62 11.32
CA SER A 351 3.75 3.48 10.96
C SER A 351 3.16 2.79 12.19
N VAL A 352 1.99 2.19 12.01
CA VAL A 352 1.31 1.27 12.96
C VAL A 352 1.14 -0.13 12.34
N THR A 353 1.90 -0.40 11.29
CA THR A 353 1.98 -1.68 10.59
C THR A 353 3.45 -1.93 10.31
N HIS A 354 3.94 -3.14 10.62
CA HIS A 354 5.32 -3.52 10.35
C HIS A 354 5.32 -4.89 9.64
N SER A 355 5.80 -4.90 8.40
CA SER A 355 5.70 -6.03 7.46
C SER A 355 7.08 -6.53 7.06
N PRO A 356 7.35 -7.84 7.08
CA PRO A 356 8.66 -8.39 6.71
C PRO A 356 8.98 -8.19 5.22
N THR A 357 8.00 -7.82 4.38
CA THR A 357 8.27 -7.30 3.02
C THR A 357 9.17 -6.06 3.05
N VAL A 358 9.04 -5.21 4.07
CA VAL A 358 9.86 -4.00 4.20
C VAL A 358 11.27 -4.36 4.66
N THR A 359 11.47 -5.25 5.65
CA THR A 359 12.83 -5.68 6.03
C THR A 359 13.57 -6.41 4.92
N TYR A 360 12.86 -7.21 4.11
CA TYR A 360 13.42 -7.78 2.87
C TYR A 360 13.95 -6.67 1.94
N ILE A 361 13.13 -5.65 1.68
CA ILE A 361 13.50 -4.53 0.81
C ILE A 361 14.65 -3.72 1.40
N LEU A 362 14.69 -3.51 2.73
CA LEU A 362 15.76 -2.78 3.42
C LEU A 362 17.13 -3.47 3.25
N SER A 363 17.24 -4.77 3.54
CA SER A 363 18.49 -5.50 3.29
C SER A 363 18.88 -5.44 1.80
N ALA A 364 17.92 -5.70 0.90
CA ALA A 364 18.16 -5.73 -0.54
C ALA A 364 18.44 -4.36 -1.21
N ILE A 365 18.28 -3.23 -0.50
CA ILE A 365 18.79 -1.92 -0.93
C ILE A 365 20.13 -1.54 -0.29
N GLY A 366 20.54 -2.20 0.79
CA GLY A 366 21.80 -1.98 1.52
C GLY A 366 21.65 -1.43 2.95
N ILE A 367 20.46 -1.50 3.56
CA ILE A 367 20.20 -1.06 4.93
C ILE A 367 20.12 -2.28 5.85
N THR A 368 21.09 -2.44 6.76
CA THR A 368 21.18 -3.57 7.68
C THR A 368 20.46 -3.36 9.01
N ASN A 369 20.13 -2.11 9.34
CA ASN A 369 19.68 -1.68 10.67
C ASN A 369 18.32 -0.96 10.58
N LEU A 370 17.41 -1.20 11.53
CA LEU A 370 16.06 -0.62 11.57
C LEU A 370 15.70 -0.14 12.98
N VAL A 371 15.08 1.03 13.09
CA VAL A 371 14.38 1.50 14.30
C VAL A 371 12.86 1.53 14.02
N MET A 372 12.08 0.85 14.87
CA MET A 372 10.61 0.78 14.78
C MET A 372 9.94 0.96 16.16
N THR A 373 8.60 0.95 16.23
CA THR A 373 7.79 1.07 17.47
C THR A 373 6.44 0.36 17.25
N ASN A 374 5.32 0.82 17.84
CA ASN A 374 3.93 0.51 17.48
C ASN A 374 3.60 -0.99 17.23
N VAL A 375 4.11 -1.88 18.07
CA VAL A 375 3.65 -3.28 18.14
C VAL A 375 2.43 -3.40 19.06
N HIS A 376 1.66 -4.48 18.94
CA HIS A 376 0.54 -4.78 19.83
C HIS A 376 0.98 -4.79 21.30
N PHE A 377 0.24 -4.13 22.21
CA PHE A 377 0.61 -3.94 23.63
C PHE A 377 1.08 -5.22 24.39
N SER A 378 0.58 -6.40 24.03
CA SER A 378 1.04 -7.67 24.62
C SER A 378 2.42 -8.13 24.11
N LEU A 379 2.82 -7.75 22.90
CA LEU A 379 4.17 -7.96 22.36
C LEU A 379 5.15 -6.94 22.95
N GLU A 380 4.71 -5.70 23.18
CA GLU A 380 5.47 -4.70 23.95
C GLU A 380 5.80 -5.25 25.35
N GLN A 381 4.81 -5.79 26.09
CA GLN A 381 5.05 -6.43 27.39
C GLN A 381 6.02 -7.62 27.27
N TYR A 382 5.89 -8.45 26.22
CA TYR A 382 6.79 -9.58 25.98
C TYR A 382 8.23 -9.13 25.71
N PHE A 383 8.43 -8.09 24.89
CA PHE A 383 9.76 -7.55 24.60
C PHE A 383 10.43 -6.96 25.85
N ALA A 384 9.67 -6.31 26.74
CA ALA A 384 10.18 -5.89 28.04
C ALA A 384 10.56 -7.07 28.94
N GLU A 385 9.71 -8.10 29.03
CA GLU A 385 9.93 -9.23 29.95
C GLU A 385 11.10 -10.14 29.55
N TYR A 386 11.38 -10.28 28.25
CA TYR A 386 12.49 -11.09 27.73
C TYR A 386 13.71 -10.26 27.30
N GLN A 387 13.70 -8.93 27.53
CA GLN A 387 14.73 -7.97 27.09
C GLN A 387 15.02 -8.01 25.57
N TYR A 388 13.97 -8.18 24.76
CA TYR A 388 14.05 -8.19 23.28
C TYR A 388 13.89 -6.77 22.71
N SER A 389 14.61 -5.79 23.27
CA SER A 389 14.71 -4.45 22.68
C SER A 389 15.33 -4.47 21.29
N ASP A 390 16.25 -5.42 21.07
CA ASP A 390 17.08 -5.52 19.87
C ASP A 390 17.10 -6.97 19.37
N PHE A 391 16.67 -7.19 18.12
CA PHE A 391 16.50 -8.52 17.55
C PHE A 391 16.83 -8.57 16.05
N ILE A 392 17.17 -9.76 15.55
CA ILE A 392 17.39 -9.99 14.12
C ILE A 392 16.07 -10.40 13.49
N TRP A 393 15.49 -9.55 12.65
CA TRP A 393 14.27 -9.87 11.91
C TRP A 393 14.63 -10.64 10.63
N VAL A 394 14.11 -11.86 10.47
CA VAL A 394 14.37 -12.75 9.31
C VAL A 394 13.09 -13.11 8.55
N GLN A 395 13.22 -13.46 7.28
CA GLN A 395 12.13 -14.01 6.49
C GLN A 395 11.90 -15.49 6.83
N ASN A 396 10.64 -15.94 6.83
CA ASN A 396 10.27 -17.32 7.15
C ASN A 396 10.71 -18.36 6.09
N TRP A 397 11.19 -17.93 4.92
CA TRP A 397 11.72 -18.80 3.86
C TRP A 397 13.21 -18.63 3.62
N ASP A 398 13.83 -17.58 4.17
CA ASP A 398 15.22 -17.27 3.88
C ASP A 398 16.13 -18.13 4.75
N SER A 399 16.75 -19.10 4.08
CA SER A 399 17.71 -20.06 4.63
C SER A 399 19.11 -19.85 4.04
N ASP A 400 19.33 -18.81 3.22
CA ASP A 400 20.64 -18.52 2.63
C ASP A 400 21.58 -17.91 3.68
N LYS A 401 22.32 -18.79 4.34
CA LYS A 401 23.48 -18.49 5.19
C LYS A 401 24.81 -18.56 4.43
N THR A 402 24.79 -18.56 3.09
CA THR A 402 25.99 -18.63 2.24
C THR A 402 26.37 -17.26 1.69
N THR A 403 25.40 -16.39 1.45
CA THR A 403 25.64 -14.99 1.09
C THR A 403 26.25 -14.22 2.26
N ARG A 404 27.50 -13.77 2.10
CA ARG A 404 28.16 -12.83 3.02
C ARG A 404 27.47 -11.47 2.96
N THR A 405 26.83 -11.07 4.05
CA THR A 405 26.17 -9.76 4.22
C THR A 405 26.98 -8.81 5.09
N ASP A 406 26.74 -7.51 4.96
CA ASP A 406 27.38 -6.49 5.80
C ASP A 406 26.99 -6.63 7.29
N LEU A 407 25.76 -7.07 7.59
CA LEU A 407 25.31 -7.40 8.94
C LEU A 407 26.10 -8.56 9.55
N ASN A 408 26.29 -9.66 8.80
CA ASN A 408 27.12 -10.78 9.22
C ASN A 408 28.59 -10.35 9.41
N GLN A 409 29.09 -9.43 8.60
CA GLN A 409 30.43 -8.86 8.74
C GLN A 409 30.57 -8.00 10.01
N ALA A 410 29.65 -7.07 10.29
CA ALA A 410 29.70 -6.22 11.49
C ALA A 410 29.56 -7.02 12.80
N LEU A 411 28.82 -8.13 12.76
CA LEU A 411 28.64 -9.05 13.88
C LEU A 411 29.69 -10.18 13.92
N ASN A 412 30.70 -10.17 13.05
CA ASN A 412 31.77 -11.17 12.94
C ASN A 412 31.27 -12.64 12.80
N LYS A 413 30.14 -12.84 12.11
CA LYS A 413 29.54 -14.18 11.91
C LYS A 413 30.15 -14.89 10.70
N ILE A 414 30.53 -16.15 10.88
CA ILE A 414 31.18 -16.99 9.85
C ILE A 414 30.58 -18.41 9.83
N GLY A 415 30.52 -19.02 8.65
CA GLY A 415 29.95 -20.37 8.48
C GLY A 415 28.49 -20.46 8.94
N ASN A 416 28.14 -21.58 9.59
CA ASN A 416 26.75 -21.89 9.97
C ASN A 416 26.13 -20.90 10.97
N ASP A 417 26.95 -20.11 11.67
CA ASP A 417 26.53 -19.09 12.65
C ASP A 417 26.03 -17.79 11.99
N GLN A 418 26.09 -17.68 10.66
CA GLN A 418 25.56 -16.53 9.93
C GLN A 418 24.02 -16.45 10.01
N TYR A 419 23.51 -15.22 10.00
CA TYR A 419 22.09 -14.94 9.79
C TYR A 419 21.76 -15.00 8.29
N PRO A 420 20.50 -15.25 7.90
CA PRO A 420 20.09 -15.29 6.50
C PRO A 420 20.35 -13.97 5.75
N LYS A 421 20.46 -14.07 4.42
CA LYS A 421 20.74 -12.96 3.48
C LYS A 421 19.92 -11.69 3.73
N HIS A 422 18.63 -11.82 4.02
CA HIS A 422 17.69 -10.71 4.19
C HIS A 422 17.38 -10.39 5.67
N ALA A 423 18.30 -10.74 6.56
CA ALA A 423 18.24 -10.38 7.98
C ALA A 423 18.50 -8.87 8.20
N VAL A 424 17.75 -8.26 9.12
CA VAL A 424 17.89 -6.86 9.54
C VAL A 424 17.96 -6.78 11.06
N LEU A 425 18.98 -6.13 11.62
CA LEU A 425 19.04 -5.85 13.06
C LEU A 425 18.05 -4.72 13.38
N THR A 426 17.05 -5.05 14.21
CA THR A 426 15.90 -4.20 14.48
C THR A 426 15.88 -3.81 15.95
N HIS A 427 15.92 -2.51 16.22
CA HIS A 427 15.64 -1.92 17.52
C HIS A 427 14.15 -1.56 17.63
N TYR A 428 13.51 -2.03 18.70
CA TYR A 428 12.14 -1.67 19.07
C TYR A 428 12.13 -0.59 20.15
N LEU A 429 11.72 0.62 19.77
CA LEU A 429 11.65 1.78 20.65
C LEU A 429 10.38 1.72 21.54
N GLN A 430 10.49 0.97 22.64
CA GLN A 430 9.42 0.63 23.57
C GLN A 430 8.45 1.77 23.92
N TYR A 431 8.95 2.89 24.47
CA TYR A 431 8.09 3.96 25.04
C TYR A 431 7.53 4.96 24.02
N ASN A 432 7.50 4.53 22.74
CA ASN A 432 6.93 5.15 21.55
C ASN A 432 7.54 6.50 21.12
N SER A 433 7.76 6.65 19.81
CA SER A 433 8.61 7.70 19.23
C SER A 433 7.97 9.08 19.09
N ASP A 434 6.65 9.18 19.30
CA ASP A 434 5.91 10.38 18.92
C ASP A 434 5.82 11.41 20.07
N SER A 435 6.40 12.59 19.81
CA SER A 435 6.76 13.64 20.78
C SER A 435 7.83 13.24 21.82
N PHE A 436 8.14 14.19 22.71
CA PHE A 436 9.12 14.08 23.79
C PHE A 436 8.75 13.03 24.88
N LYS A 437 7.96 12.01 24.58
CA LYS A 437 7.60 10.92 25.50
C LYS A 437 8.67 9.83 25.58
N ALA A 438 9.45 9.65 24.52
CA ALA A 438 10.43 8.59 24.34
C ALA A 438 11.66 8.61 25.28
N CYS A 439 11.69 9.42 26.34
CA CYS A 439 12.81 9.43 27.31
C CYS A 439 12.72 8.30 28.36
N GLY A 440 11.54 7.67 28.53
CA GLY A 440 11.35 6.54 29.42
C GLY A 440 9.88 6.27 29.78
N PRO A 441 9.61 5.33 30.70
CA PRO A 441 8.25 4.83 30.97
C PRO A 441 7.29 5.90 31.49
N TYR A 442 7.79 6.91 32.20
CA TYR A 442 6.97 8.02 32.68
C TYR A 442 6.94 9.14 31.64
N GLY A 443 6.50 8.86 30.40
CA GLY A 443 6.54 9.78 29.26
C GLY A 443 5.88 11.15 29.48
N LYS A 444 5.00 11.31 30.49
CA LYS A 444 4.50 12.62 30.93
C LYS A 444 5.59 13.49 31.57
N VAL A 445 6.50 12.90 32.35
CA VAL A 445 7.69 13.59 32.89
C VAL A 445 8.56 14.04 31.72
N CYS A 446 8.86 13.16 30.78
CA CYS A 446 9.61 13.49 29.56
C CYS A 446 8.99 14.67 28.78
N GLU A 447 7.68 14.63 28.51
CA GLU A 447 6.96 15.64 27.72
C GLU A 447 6.79 16.99 28.45
N VAL A 448 6.62 16.99 29.78
CA VAL A 448 6.42 18.21 30.58
C VAL A 448 7.73 18.84 31.03
N GLU A 449 8.74 18.04 31.37
CA GLU A 449 9.95 18.50 32.05
C GLU A 449 11.20 18.61 31.15
N PHE A 450 11.22 17.91 30.02
CA PHE A 450 12.37 17.82 29.12
C PHE A 450 12.04 18.21 27.65
N ASN A 451 10.86 18.80 27.42
CA ASN A 451 10.52 19.52 26.20
C ASN A 451 10.78 21.03 26.37
N PHE A 452 12.03 21.45 26.19
CA PHE A 452 12.45 22.84 26.44
C PHE A 452 11.86 23.87 25.46
N ALA A 453 11.19 23.44 24.38
CA ALA A 453 10.44 24.33 23.48
C ALA A 453 9.35 25.13 24.22
N ASN A 454 8.78 24.58 25.30
CA ASN A 454 7.73 25.20 26.11
C ASN A 454 8.25 26.24 27.12
N LYS A 455 9.58 26.47 27.21
CA LYS A 455 10.23 27.50 28.04
C LYS A 455 9.85 27.50 29.53
N ILE A 456 9.63 26.32 30.12
CA ILE A 456 9.08 26.22 31.48
C ILE A 456 10.15 26.56 32.54
N ILE A 457 11.36 26.00 32.44
CA ILE A 457 12.54 26.35 33.25
C ILE A 457 13.82 26.11 32.42
N ASP A 458 14.79 27.02 32.46
CA ASP A 458 16.13 26.81 31.90
C ASP A 458 17.08 26.09 32.88
N ILE A 459 17.95 25.24 32.35
CA ILE A 459 18.91 24.43 33.12
C ILE A 459 20.10 25.29 33.56
N ASN A 460 20.30 25.34 34.87
CA ASN A 460 21.32 26.13 35.55
C ASN A 460 21.86 25.36 36.77
N GLU A 461 22.91 25.89 37.41
CA GLU A 461 23.64 25.23 38.50
C GLU A 461 22.75 24.77 39.68
N TYR A 462 21.63 25.47 39.96
CA TYR A 462 20.73 25.13 41.06
C TYR A 462 19.76 23.99 40.74
N ASN A 463 19.44 23.74 39.47
CA ASN A 463 18.45 22.73 39.06
C ASN A 463 19.03 21.57 38.23
N VAL A 464 20.24 21.71 37.68
CA VAL A 464 20.85 20.72 36.79
C VAL A 464 21.02 19.36 37.46
N LYS A 465 21.35 19.32 38.76
CA LYS A 465 21.45 18.06 39.51
C LYS A 465 20.12 17.30 39.52
N ASN A 466 19.05 17.92 40.01
CA ASN A 466 17.72 17.31 40.11
C ASN A 466 17.21 16.88 38.71
N LYS A 467 17.43 17.72 37.70
CA LYS A 467 17.04 17.41 36.30
C LYS A 467 17.85 16.28 35.69
N ALA A 468 19.15 16.18 35.99
CA ALA A 468 19.99 15.06 35.58
C ALA A 468 19.56 13.76 36.27
N GLU A 469 19.31 13.78 37.58
CA GLU A 469 18.84 12.62 38.36
C GLU A 469 17.48 12.13 37.87
N THR A 470 16.53 13.05 37.65
CA THR A 470 15.19 12.73 37.11
C THR A 470 15.25 12.16 35.68
N LEU A 471 16.14 12.67 34.83
CA LEU A 471 16.29 12.17 33.45
C LEU A 471 17.02 10.83 33.42
N LEU A 472 18.06 10.67 34.24
CA LEU A 472 18.77 9.40 34.41
C LEU A 472 17.87 8.31 34.98
N GLU A 473 16.89 8.63 35.84
CA GLU A 473 15.89 7.67 36.28
C GLU A 473 15.10 7.09 35.09
N GLN A 474 14.62 7.95 34.18
CA GLN A 474 13.85 7.52 32.99
C GLN A 474 14.71 6.71 32.01
N TYR A 475 15.95 7.16 31.78
CA TYR A 475 16.91 6.41 30.97
C TYR A 475 17.28 5.07 31.61
N SER A 476 17.59 5.00 32.91
CA SER A 476 17.92 3.75 33.60
C SER A 476 16.80 2.71 33.50
N LYS A 477 15.56 3.14 33.72
CA LYS A 477 14.36 2.30 33.52
C LYS A 477 14.23 1.79 32.09
N THR A 478 14.61 2.59 31.10
CA THR A 478 14.68 2.18 29.68
C THR A 478 15.84 1.21 29.41
N GLY A 479 17.00 1.43 30.03
CA GLY A 479 18.17 0.56 29.92
C GLY A 479 17.89 -0.88 30.33
N THR A 480 17.10 -1.08 31.40
CA THR A 480 16.70 -2.43 31.88
C THR A 480 15.92 -3.28 30.87
N LEU A 481 15.38 -2.69 29.80
CA LEU A 481 14.73 -3.41 28.70
C LEU A 481 15.74 -4.09 27.75
N SER A 482 17.03 -3.81 27.91
CA SER A 482 18.12 -4.29 27.06
C SER A 482 19.16 -5.07 27.88
N PRO A 483 19.88 -6.04 27.29
CA PRO A 483 20.98 -6.73 27.96
C PRO A 483 22.29 -5.91 27.99
N HIS A 484 22.35 -4.76 27.32
CA HIS A 484 23.59 -4.00 27.09
C HIS A 484 23.60 -2.56 27.66
N ASN A 485 22.46 -2.04 28.16
CA ASN A 485 22.33 -0.72 28.78
C ASN A 485 22.78 0.45 27.87
N ILE A 486 22.46 0.37 26.58
CA ILE A 486 22.67 1.47 25.62
C ILE A 486 21.30 1.91 25.12
N ILE A 487 21.04 3.21 25.14
CA ILE A 487 19.72 3.80 24.95
C ILE A 487 19.78 4.81 23.79
N ILE A 488 18.95 4.58 22.79
CA ILE A 488 18.66 5.59 21.76
C ILE A 488 17.54 6.49 22.29
N ALA A 489 17.80 7.80 22.40
CA ALA A 489 16.90 8.76 23.01
C ALA A 489 16.46 9.81 21.97
N PRO A 490 15.28 9.67 21.33
CA PRO A 490 14.79 10.64 20.36
C PRO A 490 14.49 11.98 21.04
N VAL A 491 15.09 13.06 20.54
CA VAL A 491 14.84 14.42 21.02
C VAL A 491 14.06 15.18 19.93
N GLY A 492 12.74 15.31 20.11
CA GLY A 492 11.88 15.97 19.13
C GLY A 492 10.43 15.48 19.11
N GLY A 493 9.75 15.73 17.98
CA GLY A 493 8.36 15.34 17.74
C GLY A 493 7.79 15.93 16.45
N PRO A 494 6.47 15.85 16.24
CA PRO A 494 5.80 16.37 15.04
C PRO A 494 6.02 17.87 14.86
N LEU A 495 6.60 18.24 13.71
CA LEU A 495 6.84 19.63 13.30
C LEU A 495 7.59 20.48 14.34
N HIS A 496 8.44 19.88 15.17
CA HIS A 496 9.38 20.59 16.04
C HIS A 496 10.55 21.18 15.24
N TYR A 497 11.33 22.05 15.90
CA TYR A 497 12.53 22.73 15.38
C TYR A 497 12.27 23.86 14.34
N VAL A 498 11.08 24.47 14.40
CA VAL A 498 10.64 25.55 13.48
C VAL A 498 11.29 26.89 13.81
N SER A 499 11.60 27.15 15.08
CA SER A 499 12.26 28.40 15.50
C SER A 499 13.74 28.18 15.82
N GLN A 500 14.57 29.21 15.58
CA GLN A 500 16.00 29.13 15.92
C GLN A 500 16.23 29.15 17.44
N THR A 501 15.35 29.81 18.19
CA THR A 501 15.34 29.83 19.66
C THR A 501 15.02 28.48 20.26
N GLU A 502 14.05 27.74 19.72
CA GLU A 502 13.73 26.38 20.14
C GLU A 502 14.93 25.44 19.98
N PHE A 503 15.64 25.55 18.86
CA PHE A 503 16.93 24.87 18.66
C PHE A 503 17.95 25.19 19.77
N ASP A 504 18.06 26.45 20.18
CA ASP A 504 18.98 26.87 21.24
C ASP A 504 18.55 26.35 22.62
N TYR A 505 17.28 26.48 22.97
CA TYR A 505 16.74 25.99 24.23
C TYR A 505 16.85 24.47 24.35
N GLN A 506 16.54 23.71 23.29
CA GLN A 506 16.68 22.25 23.33
C GLN A 506 18.17 21.86 23.42
N TYR A 507 19.04 22.37 22.54
CA TYR A 507 20.46 21.98 22.54
C TYR A 507 21.17 22.36 23.84
N ASN A 508 21.06 23.61 24.29
CA ASN A 508 21.81 24.08 25.47
C ASN A 508 21.34 23.41 26.76
N ASN A 509 20.04 23.16 26.93
CA ASN A 509 19.53 22.51 28.14
C ASN A 509 19.90 21.02 28.20
N TYR A 510 19.79 20.28 27.10
CA TYR A 510 20.28 18.89 27.04
C TYR A 510 21.82 18.82 27.17
N LEU A 511 22.58 19.77 26.59
CA LEU A 511 24.03 19.84 26.75
C LEU A 511 24.44 20.10 28.20
N ASN A 512 23.75 21.00 28.91
CA ASN A 512 24.03 21.27 30.34
C ASN A 512 23.80 20.03 31.20
N ILE A 513 22.71 19.29 30.96
CA ILE A 513 22.42 18.02 31.64
C ILE A 513 23.49 16.96 31.30
N ALA A 514 23.80 16.77 30.01
CA ALA A 514 24.80 15.80 29.56
C ALA A 514 26.19 16.09 30.13
N ASN A 515 26.64 17.35 30.12
CA ASN A 515 27.91 17.76 30.71
C ASN A 515 27.96 17.47 32.22
N PHE A 516 26.88 17.77 32.95
CA PHE A 516 26.81 17.48 34.39
C PHE A 516 26.89 15.97 34.68
N ILE A 517 26.21 15.15 33.88
CA ILE A 517 26.26 13.68 34.02
C ILE A 517 27.67 13.16 33.71
N ASN A 518 28.26 13.57 32.58
CA ASN A 518 29.57 13.10 32.12
C ASN A 518 30.71 13.50 33.07
N VAL A 519 30.67 14.71 33.66
CA VAL A 519 31.63 15.14 34.70
C VAL A 519 31.51 14.28 35.97
N ASN A 520 30.32 13.76 36.25
CA ASN A 520 30.02 12.89 37.39
C ASN A 520 29.88 11.41 36.97
N GLN A 521 30.48 10.97 35.85
CA GLN A 521 30.36 9.61 35.32
C GLN A 521 30.74 8.54 36.36
N ASN A 522 31.76 8.80 37.21
CA ASN A 522 32.18 7.89 38.27
C ASN A 522 31.13 7.68 39.39
N ILE A 523 30.13 8.57 39.49
CA ILE A 523 29.04 8.51 40.48
C ILE A 523 27.80 7.89 39.83
N TYR A 524 27.40 8.39 38.65
CA TYR A 524 26.16 7.99 37.98
C TYR A 524 26.30 6.77 37.06
N LYS A 525 27.54 6.31 36.80
CA LYS A 525 27.88 5.26 35.81
C LYS A 525 27.23 5.47 34.45
N ALA A 526 27.06 6.74 34.06
CA ALA A 526 26.32 7.12 32.87
C ALA A 526 27.12 8.08 31.99
N THR A 527 27.03 7.88 30.67
CA THR A 527 27.52 8.81 29.65
C THR A 527 26.39 9.22 28.72
N VAL A 528 26.21 10.52 28.52
CA VAL A 528 25.18 11.09 27.63
C VAL A 528 25.85 11.92 26.55
N GLN A 529 25.55 11.65 25.29
CA GLN A 529 26.10 12.37 24.14
C GLN A 529 25.06 12.61 23.04
N PHE A 530 25.25 13.65 22.23
CA PHE A 530 24.52 13.80 20.97
C PHE A 530 25.14 12.88 19.92
N GLY A 531 24.29 12.13 19.22
CA GLY A 531 24.69 11.20 18.18
C GLY A 531 23.56 10.94 17.18
N THR A 532 23.67 9.82 16.51
CA THR A 532 22.81 9.38 15.40
C THR A 532 22.40 7.92 15.60
N PRO A 533 21.40 7.41 14.85
CA PRO A 533 21.08 5.98 14.83
C PRO A 533 22.30 5.12 14.44
N THR A 534 23.18 5.59 13.55
CA THR A 534 24.43 4.90 13.21
C THR A 534 25.37 4.77 14.42
N ASP A 535 25.51 5.82 15.23
CA ASP A 535 26.30 5.77 16.47
C ASP A 535 25.70 4.75 17.46
N TYR A 536 24.37 4.69 17.58
CA TYR A 536 23.69 3.70 18.41
C TYR A 536 23.94 2.27 17.96
N PHE A 537 23.74 1.96 16.67
CA PHE A 537 24.02 0.62 16.16
C PHE A 537 25.49 0.24 16.30
N THR A 538 26.41 1.19 16.12
CA THR A 538 27.85 0.99 16.36
C THR A 538 28.13 0.64 17.83
N ALA A 539 27.53 1.37 18.78
CA ALA A 539 27.70 1.11 20.21
C ALA A 539 27.15 -0.25 20.64
N ILE A 540 25.93 -0.63 20.22
CA ILE A 540 25.37 -1.95 20.59
C ILE A 540 26.15 -3.10 19.95
N MET A 541 26.58 -2.95 18.69
CA MET A 541 27.40 -3.97 18.03
C MET A 541 28.81 -4.09 18.62
N ALA A 542 29.34 -3.05 19.27
CA ALA A 542 30.60 -3.11 20.01
C ALA A 542 30.43 -3.84 21.35
N ARG A 543 29.33 -3.57 22.07
CA ARG A 543 29.08 -4.10 23.42
C ARG A 543 28.39 -5.48 23.43
N HIS A 544 27.67 -5.85 22.38
CA HIS A 544 26.85 -7.06 22.29
C HIS A 544 26.99 -7.76 20.92
N LYS A 545 26.92 -9.09 20.90
CA LYS A 545 27.17 -9.93 19.70
C LYS A 545 26.20 -11.11 19.50
N SER A 546 25.21 -11.24 20.38
CA SER A 546 24.17 -12.28 20.33
C SER A 546 22.82 -11.59 20.40
N TYR A 547 21.90 -11.94 19.51
CA TYR A 547 20.59 -11.29 19.42
C TYR A 547 19.54 -12.37 19.13
N PRO A 548 18.32 -12.29 19.71
CA PRO A 548 17.23 -13.19 19.36
C PRO A 548 16.82 -13.01 17.89
N THR A 549 16.46 -14.10 17.22
CA THR A 549 15.92 -14.07 15.86
C THR A 549 14.39 -14.12 15.87
N LEU A 550 13.72 -13.15 15.25
CA LEU A 550 12.27 -13.12 15.10
C LEU A 550 11.86 -13.21 13.63
N SER A 551 10.73 -13.84 13.35
CA SER A 551 10.13 -13.95 12.02
C SER A 551 8.62 -13.74 12.07
N GLY A 552 7.98 -13.58 10.91
CA GLY A 552 6.60 -13.12 10.81
C GLY A 552 6.50 -11.60 10.74
N ASP A 553 5.39 -11.05 11.23
CA ASP A 553 5.05 -9.62 11.17
C ASP A 553 4.36 -9.13 12.45
N PHE A 554 4.24 -7.81 12.62
CA PHE A 554 3.67 -7.21 13.82
C PHE A 554 2.24 -6.72 13.59
N LEU A 555 1.40 -7.57 12.99
CA LEU A 555 -0.02 -7.30 12.76
C LEU A 555 -0.93 -8.11 13.70
N ASN A 556 -1.97 -7.53 14.28
CA ASN A 556 -2.47 -6.16 14.12
C ASN A 556 -2.05 -5.26 15.29
N TYR A 557 -1.71 -4.00 15.03
CA TYR A 557 -1.46 -3.03 16.10
C TYR A 557 -2.72 -2.80 16.94
N ALA A 558 -2.51 -2.80 18.26
CA ALA A 558 -3.50 -2.43 19.25
C ALA A 558 -2.82 -1.78 20.45
N GLU A 559 -3.48 -0.78 20.99
CA GLU A 559 -3.09 -0.03 22.19
C GLU A 559 -4.19 -0.16 23.27
N ILE A 560 -3.90 0.24 24.51
CA ILE A 560 -4.88 0.24 25.60
C ILE A 560 -5.47 1.65 25.79
N ASP A 561 -6.70 1.88 25.32
CA ASP A 561 -7.46 3.09 25.73
C ASP A 561 -8.12 2.83 27.09
N LYS A 562 -7.58 3.46 28.14
CA LYS A 562 -7.99 3.42 29.57
C LYS A 562 -7.94 2.03 30.22
N THR A 563 -8.72 1.10 29.70
CA THR A 563 -8.92 -0.28 30.21
C THR A 563 -9.30 -1.28 29.12
N ARG A 564 -9.39 -0.86 27.85
CA ARG A 564 -9.82 -1.71 26.72
C ARG A 564 -8.79 -1.68 25.60
N PRO A 565 -8.45 -2.83 24.98
CA PRO A 565 -7.67 -2.82 23.75
C PRO A 565 -8.49 -2.20 22.61
N VAL A 566 -7.87 -1.35 21.80
CA VAL A 566 -8.46 -0.81 20.57
C VAL A 566 -7.59 -1.16 19.37
N TYR A 567 -8.21 -1.68 18.32
CA TYR A 567 -7.49 -2.28 17.18
C TYR A 567 -7.51 -1.35 15.97
N TRP A 568 -6.33 -1.10 15.42
CA TRP A 568 -6.12 -0.23 14.26
C TRP A 568 -6.34 -0.98 12.95
N THR A 569 -7.51 -1.64 12.83
CA THR A 569 -7.86 -2.52 11.69
C THR A 569 -8.95 -1.94 10.79
N GLY A 570 -9.46 -0.73 11.11
CA GLY A 570 -10.50 -0.05 10.31
C GLY A 570 -9.94 0.62 9.04
N PHE A 571 -8.74 1.19 9.11
CA PHE A 571 -8.12 1.85 7.96
C PHE A 571 -7.72 0.89 6.82
N PHE A 572 -7.71 -0.42 7.09
CA PHE A 572 -7.50 -1.45 6.07
C PHE A 572 -8.52 -1.35 4.93
N THR A 573 -9.70 -0.80 5.23
CA THR A 573 -10.79 -0.59 4.27
C THR A 573 -11.17 0.88 4.10
N THR A 574 -10.89 1.78 5.07
CA THR A 574 -11.25 3.21 5.00
C THR A 574 -10.90 3.85 3.63
N ARG A 575 -11.88 4.57 3.06
CA ARG A 575 -11.84 5.19 1.72
C ARG A 575 -11.33 4.22 0.63
N PRO A 576 -12.03 3.11 0.37
CA PRO A 576 -11.58 2.08 -0.57
C PRO A 576 -11.62 2.55 -2.04
N SER A 577 -12.40 3.58 -2.36
CA SER A 577 -12.34 4.28 -3.66
C SER A 577 -10.98 4.97 -3.88
N LEU A 578 -10.40 5.58 -2.84
CA LEU A 578 -9.04 6.15 -2.92
C LEU A 578 -7.99 5.05 -3.13
N LYS A 579 -8.08 3.95 -2.36
CA LYS A 579 -7.18 2.79 -2.50
C LYS A 579 -7.16 2.23 -3.93
N LEU A 580 -8.33 2.17 -4.59
CA LEU A 580 -8.45 1.79 -6.00
C LEU A 580 -7.74 2.80 -6.93
N LEU A 581 -8.03 4.10 -6.80
CA LEU A 581 -7.44 5.13 -7.67
C LEU A 581 -5.91 5.17 -7.54
N LEU A 582 -5.36 4.91 -6.35
CA LEU A 582 -3.92 4.75 -6.12
C LEU A 582 -3.34 3.52 -6.85
N ARG A 583 -4.00 2.36 -6.80
CA ARG A 583 -3.59 1.15 -7.57
C ARG A 583 -3.65 1.39 -9.08
N ARG A 584 -4.71 2.02 -9.59
CA ARG A 584 -4.84 2.37 -11.02
C ARG A 584 -3.78 3.39 -11.47
N LEU A 585 -3.43 4.37 -10.63
CA LEU A 585 -2.33 5.30 -10.87
C LEU A 585 -0.96 4.60 -10.90
N GLN A 586 -0.68 3.70 -9.94
CA GLN A 586 0.54 2.88 -9.92
C GLN A 586 0.69 2.06 -11.22
N ALA A 587 -0.38 1.38 -11.65
CA ALA A 587 -0.41 0.62 -12.90
C ALA A 587 -0.19 1.52 -14.14
N THR A 588 -0.82 2.70 -14.16
CA THR A 588 -0.66 3.67 -15.25
C THR A 588 0.79 4.16 -15.36
N LEU A 589 1.44 4.50 -14.24
CA LEU A 589 2.86 4.87 -14.23
C LEU A 589 3.74 3.70 -14.69
N ARG A 590 3.54 2.49 -14.16
CA ARG A 590 4.30 1.30 -14.55
C ARG A 590 4.26 1.06 -16.07
N SER A 591 3.08 1.13 -16.68
CA SER A 591 2.93 1.00 -18.14
C SER A 591 3.60 2.16 -18.91
N THR A 592 3.49 3.38 -18.38
CA THR A 592 4.15 4.57 -18.96
C THR A 592 5.67 4.42 -18.98
N GLU A 593 6.27 3.92 -17.89
CA GLU A 593 7.70 3.62 -17.80
C GLU A 593 8.13 2.57 -18.83
N PHE A 594 7.35 1.50 -19.02
CA PHE A 594 7.66 0.44 -19.99
C PHE A 594 7.64 1.01 -21.41
N LEU A 595 6.54 1.66 -21.82
CA LEU A 595 6.42 2.27 -23.15
C LEU A 595 7.54 3.30 -23.39
N PHE A 596 7.79 4.19 -22.43
CA PHE A 596 8.86 5.19 -22.53
C PHE A 596 10.26 4.56 -22.64
N SER A 597 10.52 3.46 -21.92
CA SER A 597 11.81 2.76 -21.98
C SER A 597 12.02 2.04 -23.31
N PHE A 598 10.98 1.41 -23.86
CA PHE A 598 11.03 0.86 -25.22
C PHE A 598 11.23 1.97 -26.28
N THR A 599 10.41 3.04 -26.27
CA THR A 599 10.54 4.16 -27.20
C THR A 599 11.91 4.86 -27.09
N SER A 600 12.53 4.87 -25.91
CA SER A 600 13.87 5.49 -25.71
C SER A 600 14.97 4.87 -26.57
N SER A 601 14.84 3.59 -26.94
CA SER A 601 15.75 2.90 -27.87
C SER A 601 15.52 3.27 -29.35
N CYS A 602 14.34 3.78 -29.71
CA CYS A 602 13.93 3.95 -31.10
C CYS A 602 14.54 5.20 -31.76
N THR A 603 14.80 5.12 -33.07
CA THR A 603 15.36 6.23 -33.87
C THR A 603 14.43 7.45 -33.92
N ALA A 604 13.11 7.26 -34.06
CA ALA A 604 12.12 8.34 -34.09
C ALA A 604 12.07 9.17 -32.78
N PHE A 605 12.46 8.59 -31.64
CA PHE A 605 12.55 9.32 -30.38
C PHE A 605 13.72 10.31 -30.34
N ARG A 606 14.71 10.17 -31.24
CA ARG A 606 15.90 11.04 -31.29
C ARG A 606 15.58 12.45 -31.80
N THR A 607 14.63 12.58 -32.73
CA THR A 607 14.19 13.85 -33.31
C THR A 607 13.12 14.57 -32.47
N THR A 608 12.41 13.82 -31.62
CA THR A 608 11.33 14.33 -30.76
C THR A 608 11.87 15.16 -29.59
N ASN A 609 11.15 16.21 -29.16
CA ASN A 609 11.56 17.03 -28.01
C ASN A 609 11.41 16.27 -26.67
N LYS A 610 12.47 15.55 -26.29
CA LYS A 610 12.55 14.73 -25.08
C LYS A 610 12.31 15.52 -23.78
N THR A 611 12.63 16.81 -23.75
CA THR A 611 12.66 17.60 -22.49
C THR A 611 11.30 17.68 -21.80
N GLN A 612 10.22 17.86 -22.57
CA GLN A 612 8.86 17.94 -22.06
C GLN A 612 8.39 16.58 -21.52
N LEU A 613 8.67 15.49 -22.23
CA LEU A 613 8.30 14.13 -21.80
C LEU A 613 9.05 13.72 -20.54
N ILE A 614 10.36 13.95 -20.47
CA ILE A 614 11.18 13.68 -19.27
C ILE A 614 10.66 14.49 -18.08
N THR A 615 10.38 15.79 -18.26
CA THR A 615 9.86 16.64 -17.17
C THR A 615 8.51 16.14 -16.64
N LYS A 616 7.59 15.73 -17.53
CA LYS A 616 6.32 15.12 -17.14
C LYS A 616 6.51 13.78 -16.43
N LEU A 617 7.42 12.93 -16.90
CA LEU A 617 7.70 11.63 -16.28
C LEU A 617 8.29 11.81 -14.87
N THR A 618 9.27 12.70 -14.69
CA THR A 618 9.82 13.03 -13.36
C THR A 618 8.74 13.58 -12.43
N ASN A 619 7.87 14.49 -12.89
CA ASN A 619 6.77 15.00 -12.08
C ASN A 619 5.80 13.88 -11.67
N ALA A 620 5.43 12.99 -12.59
CA ALA A 620 4.58 11.84 -12.29
C ALA A 620 5.24 10.87 -11.30
N ARG A 621 6.52 10.55 -11.47
CA ARG A 621 7.34 9.75 -10.54
C ARG A 621 7.32 10.36 -9.13
N GLU A 622 7.64 11.65 -9.00
CA GLU A 622 7.66 12.36 -7.72
C GLU A 622 6.29 12.39 -7.04
N ILE A 623 5.20 12.56 -7.81
CA ILE A 623 3.83 12.56 -7.27
C ILE A 623 3.42 11.16 -6.82
N VAL A 624 3.64 10.12 -7.64
CA VAL A 624 3.26 8.73 -7.27
C VAL A 624 4.02 8.26 -6.03
N ALA A 625 5.31 8.58 -5.92
CA ALA A 625 6.09 8.32 -4.72
C ALA A 625 5.57 9.11 -3.50
N ARG A 626 5.18 10.38 -3.66
CA ARG A 626 4.64 11.21 -2.56
C ARG A 626 3.28 10.71 -2.07
N LEU A 627 2.46 10.20 -3.00
CA LEU A 627 1.19 9.55 -2.70
C LEU A 627 1.35 8.15 -2.08
N GLN A 628 2.58 7.72 -1.76
CA GLN A 628 2.80 6.56 -0.89
C GLN A 628 2.82 6.89 0.61
N ASP A 629 2.61 8.16 1.01
CA ASP A 629 2.49 8.54 2.43
C ASP A 629 1.48 7.63 3.14
N ARG A 630 1.85 7.12 4.31
CA ARG A 630 1.02 6.17 5.08
C ARG A 630 -0.42 6.65 5.28
N ASN A 631 -0.66 7.94 5.47
CA ASN A 631 -2.00 8.53 5.63
C ASN A 631 -2.81 8.54 4.32
N VAL A 632 -2.15 8.56 3.17
CA VAL A 632 -2.78 8.54 1.84
C VAL A 632 -3.23 7.13 1.47
N ILE A 633 -2.39 6.12 1.68
CA ILE A 633 -2.73 4.72 1.37
C ILE A 633 -3.75 4.15 2.37
N SER A 634 -3.57 4.41 3.67
CA SER A 634 -4.56 4.08 4.71
C SER A 634 -5.90 4.81 4.51
N GLY A 635 -5.92 5.92 3.78
CA GLY A 635 -7.09 6.76 3.56
C GLY A 635 -7.43 7.67 4.75
N THR A 636 -6.55 7.75 5.75
CA THR A 636 -6.73 8.48 7.01
C THR A 636 -6.40 9.97 6.88
N LEU A 637 -6.93 10.58 5.83
CA LEU A 637 -6.87 12.01 5.55
C LEU A 637 -8.07 12.74 6.16
N SER A 638 -8.08 14.07 6.12
CA SER A 638 -9.34 14.82 6.16
C SER A 638 -10.03 14.84 4.79
N SER A 639 -11.34 15.04 4.77
CA SER A 639 -12.20 15.20 3.58
C SER A 639 -11.69 16.30 2.63
N LYS A 640 -11.23 17.43 3.19
CA LYS A 640 -10.54 18.50 2.42
C LYS A 640 -9.25 18.00 1.75
N MET A 641 -8.54 17.10 2.39
CA MET A 641 -7.27 16.54 1.92
C MET A 641 -7.44 15.37 0.94
N LEU A 642 -8.56 14.62 1.02
CA LEU A 642 -8.98 13.69 -0.02
C LEU A 642 -9.10 14.41 -1.38
N SER A 643 -9.76 15.56 -1.42
CA SER A 643 -9.89 16.38 -2.64
C SER A 643 -8.54 16.88 -3.19
N TYR A 644 -7.57 17.20 -2.31
CA TYR A 644 -6.21 17.52 -2.75
C TYR A 644 -5.53 16.30 -3.39
N VAL A 645 -5.60 15.14 -2.74
CA VAL A 645 -5.02 13.89 -3.26
C VAL A 645 -5.65 13.46 -4.59
N GLN A 646 -6.97 13.52 -4.72
CA GLN A 646 -7.67 13.23 -5.98
C GLN A 646 -7.20 14.13 -7.13
N ASN A 647 -6.92 15.42 -6.85
CA ASN A 647 -6.35 16.33 -7.84
C ASN A 647 -4.90 15.96 -8.20
N GLN A 648 -4.05 15.58 -7.24
CA GLN A 648 -2.68 15.11 -7.51
C GLN A 648 -2.68 13.83 -8.36
N ILE A 649 -3.56 12.87 -8.05
CA ILE A 649 -3.79 11.66 -8.85
C ILE A 649 -4.17 12.06 -10.28
N LEU A 650 -5.15 12.94 -10.46
CA LEU A 650 -5.63 13.36 -11.79
C LEU A 650 -4.55 14.06 -12.62
N ILE A 651 -3.66 14.84 -12.00
CA ILE A 651 -2.52 15.49 -12.65
C ILE A 651 -1.52 14.42 -13.13
N ALA A 652 -1.08 13.53 -12.25
CA ALA A 652 -0.12 12.47 -12.58
C ALA A 652 -0.66 11.52 -13.65
N VAL A 653 -1.94 11.11 -13.56
CA VAL A 653 -2.61 10.27 -14.58
C VAL A 653 -2.64 10.94 -15.95
N LYS A 654 -2.99 12.23 -16.03
CA LYS A 654 -3.03 12.96 -17.31
C LYS A 654 -1.64 13.11 -17.95
N ASP A 655 -0.62 13.36 -17.14
CA ASP A 655 0.76 13.44 -17.64
C ASP A 655 1.29 12.07 -18.08
N CYS A 656 0.94 10.99 -17.36
CA CYS A 656 1.22 9.62 -17.80
C CYS A 656 0.52 9.29 -19.12
N TRP A 657 -0.80 9.54 -19.24
CA TRP A 657 -1.55 9.29 -20.48
C TRP A 657 -0.96 10.03 -21.67
N TYR A 658 -0.60 11.31 -21.53
CA TYR A 658 0.05 12.06 -22.60
C TYR A 658 1.39 11.43 -23.04
N ILE A 659 2.19 10.92 -22.09
CA ILE A 659 3.42 10.19 -22.42
C ILE A 659 3.08 8.85 -23.11
N GLN A 660 2.13 8.07 -22.60
CA GLN A 660 1.68 6.81 -23.22
C GLN A 660 1.20 7.02 -24.67
N GLU A 661 0.43 8.07 -24.93
CA GLU A 661 -0.07 8.41 -26.27
C GLU A 661 1.05 8.72 -27.26
N VAL A 662 2.04 9.52 -26.85
CA VAL A 662 3.19 9.88 -27.69
C VAL A 662 4.11 8.67 -27.90
N THR A 663 4.45 7.94 -26.83
CA THR A 663 5.34 6.77 -26.88
C THR A 663 4.74 5.62 -27.69
N ALA A 664 3.46 5.29 -27.49
CA ALA A 664 2.76 4.30 -28.31
C ALA A 664 2.68 4.74 -29.78
N SER A 665 2.38 6.03 -30.06
CA SER A 665 2.36 6.54 -31.46
C SER A 665 3.71 6.35 -32.15
N LEU A 666 4.82 6.73 -31.48
CA LEU A 666 6.18 6.61 -32.00
C LEU A 666 6.68 5.16 -32.16
N LEU A 667 6.07 4.20 -31.46
CA LEU A 667 6.34 2.77 -31.62
C LEU A 667 5.58 2.17 -32.81
N SER A 668 4.38 2.66 -33.12
CA SER A 668 3.48 2.08 -34.13
C SER A 668 3.52 2.73 -35.52
N THR A 669 4.22 3.86 -35.69
CA THR A 669 4.48 4.50 -37.00
C THR A 669 5.76 4.00 -37.68
N LYS A 670 5.99 4.46 -38.93
CA LYS A 670 7.31 4.41 -39.57
C LYS A 670 8.29 5.41 -38.90
N PRO A 671 9.62 5.16 -38.92
CA PRO A 671 10.61 6.03 -38.27
C PRO A 671 10.64 7.50 -38.73
N GLU A 672 10.11 7.78 -39.92
CA GLU A 672 10.02 9.12 -40.52
C GLU A 672 8.90 9.99 -39.92
N HIS A 673 7.91 9.39 -39.26
CA HIS A 673 6.74 10.09 -38.72
C HIS A 673 6.78 10.17 -37.19
N SER A 674 6.94 11.39 -36.66
CA SER A 674 7.04 11.67 -35.22
C SER A 674 5.77 12.30 -34.59
N GLU A 675 4.61 12.21 -35.26
CA GLU A 675 3.37 12.84 -34.80
C GLU A 675 2.55 11.94 -33.86
N LYS A 676 1.95 12.52 -32.81
CA LYS A 676 0.99 11.83 -31.95
C LYS A 676 -0.32 11.67 -32.70
N TYR A 677 -0.73 10.44 -32.94
CA TYR A 677 -2.01 10.11 -33.59
C TYR A 677 -2.87 9.10 -32.78
N LEU A 678 -2.33 8.54 -31.69
CA LEU A 678 -3.07 7.71 -30.74
C LEU A 678 -3.64 8.54 -29.59
N THR A 679 -4.85 8.23 -29.16
CA THR A 679 -5.51 8.85 -28.00
C THR A 679 -5.88 7.80 -26.96
N LYS A 680 -5.56 8.04 -25.68
CA LYS A 680 -5.76 7.09 -24.59
C LYS A 680 -7.25 6.87 -24.31
N TYR A 681 -7.68 5.61 -24.23
CA TYR A 681 -9.02 5.26 -23.74
C TYR A 681 -8.97 4.68 -22.33
N VAL A 682 -9.68 5.33 -21.43
CA VAL A 682 -10.16 4.75 -20.17
C VAL A 682 -11.60 5.21 -20.00
N TYR A 683 -12.54 4.27 -19.95
CA TYR A 683 -13.91 4.52 -19.54
C TYR A 683 -14.31 3.45 -18.53
N ARG A 684 -14.38 3.83 -17.25
CA ARG A 684 -14.77 2.96 -16.15
C ARG A 684 -15.60 3.79 -15.15
N ASP A 685 -16.88 3.46 -15.01
CA ASP A 685 -17.80 4.22 -14.16
C ASP A 685 -17.32 4.21 -12.70
N GLY A 686 -17.03 5.39 -12.14
CA GLY A 686 -16.48 5.55 -10.78
C GLY A 686 -14.95 5.44 -10.65
N GLU A 687 -14.21 5.09 -11.72
CA GLU A 687 -12.75 5.23 -11.79
C GLU A 687 -12.35 6.49 -12.61
N PHE A 688 -11.30 6.38 -13.44
CA PHE A 688 -10.90 7.41 -14.37
C PHE A 688 -11.71 7.34 -15.68
N ILE A 689 -11.99 8.52 -16.24
CA ILE A 689 -12.52 8.68 -17.59
C ILE A 689 -11.56 9.60 -18.35
N SER A 690 -10.96 9.12 -19.45
CA SER A 690 -10.07 9.93 -20.30
C SER A 690 -10.85 10.74 -21.34
N SER A 691 -11.82 10.10 -21.99
CA SER A 691 -12.74 10.72 -22.95
C SER A 691 -13.99 9.84 -23.09
N PHE A 692 -15.14 10.46 -23.36
CA PHE A 692 -16.32 9.73 -23.81
C PHE A 692 -16.25 9.58 -25.34
N LYS A 693 -15.81 8.41 -25.81
CA LYS A 693 -15.93 8.01 -27.21
C LYS A 693 -16.77 6.74 -27.33
N CYS A 694 -17.72 6.76 -28.26
CA CYS A 694 -18.40 5.57 -28.76
C CYS A 694 -17.67 5.04 -30.00
N ILE A 695 -17.68 3.73 -30.18
CA ILE A 695 -17.14 3.06 -31.35
C ILE A 695 -18.11 3.15 -32.51
N GLU A 696 -17.58 3.50 -33.67
CA GLU A 696 -18.26 3.52 -34.95
C GLU A 696 -17.54 2.56 -35.93
N PRO A 697 -18.26 1.92 -36.88
CA PRO A 697 -17.63 1.14 -37.95
C PRO A 697 -16.53 1.95 -38.67
N GLY A 698 -15.35 1.34 -38.81
CA GLY A 698 -14.14 1.99 -39.34
C GLY A 698 -13.14 2.46 -38.29
N ASP A 699 -13.51 2.55 -37.00
CA ASP A 699 -12.56 2.81 -35.92
C ASP A 699 -11.50 1.69 -35.79
N LYS A 700 -10.31 2.07 -35.34
CA LYS A 700 -9.18 1.18 -35.04
C LYS A 700 -8.69 1.44 -33.61
N ILE A 701 -8.35 0.39 -32.86
CA ILE A 701 -7.76 0.51 -31.52
C ILE A 701 -6.48 -0.32 -31.38
N TYR A 702 -5.47 0.23 -30.72
CA TYR A 702 -4.37 -0.55 -30.19
C TYR A 702 -4.67 -0.99 -28.76
N VAL A 703 -4.32 -2.23 -28.44
CA VAL A 703 -4.25 -2.73 -27.06
C VAL A 703 -2.80 -3.09 -26.76
N PHE A 704 -2.29 -2.64 -25.61
CA PHE A 704 -0.94 -2.94 -25.13
C PHE A 704 -0.99 -3.78 -23.86
N ASN A 705 -0.17 -4.83 -23.81
CA ASN A 705 0.05 -5.66 -22.63
C ASN A 705 1.37 -5.27 -21.95
N SER A 706 1.31 -4.76 -20.71
CA SER A 706 2.48 -4.40 -19.90
C SER A 706 3.01 -5.53 -19.00
N LEU A 707 2.46 -6.75 -19.11
CA LEU A 707 2.91 -7.93 -18.38
C LEU A 707 3.85 -8.80 -19.24
N ASN A 708 4.66 -9.62 -18.56
CA ASN A 708 5.65 -10.50 -19.16
C ASN A 708 5.11 -11.88 -19.55
N HIS A 709 3.80 -12.12 -19.34
CA HIS A 709 3.07 -13.28 -19.82
C HIS A 709 1.90 -12.85 -20.72
N GLU A 710 1.36 -13.78 -21.49
CA GLU A 710 0.16 -13.56 -22.29
C GLU A 710 -1.06 -13.30 -21.39
N VAL A 711 -1.82 -12.25 -21.71
CA VAL A 711 -3.01 -11.84 -20.97
C VAL A 711 -4.25 -12.07 -21.83
N THR A 712 -5.31 -12.58 -21.20
CA THR A 712 -6.66 -12.59 -21.78
C THR A 712 -7.57 -11.75 -20.88
N GLU A 713 -8.07 -10.63 -21.41
CA GLU A 713 -8.99 -9.72 -20.68
C GLU A 713 -10.29 -9.57 -21.49
N ILE A 714 -11.42 -9.39 -20.80
CA ILE A 714 -12.73 -9.14 -21.43
C ILE A 714 -12.88 -7.63 -21.57
N VAL A 715 -12.85 -7.13 -22.80
CA VAL A 715 -12.90 -5.69 -23.11
C VAL A 715 -14.34 -5.28 -23.37
N GLU A 716 -14.79 -4.25 -22.64
CA GLU A 716 -16.09 -3.61 -22.80
C GLU A 716 -15.90 -2.20 -23.36
N LEU A 717 -16.55 -1.88 -24.48
CA LEU A 717 -16.48 -0.57 -25.11
C LEU A 717 -17.89 -0.09 -25.51
N LEU A 718 -18.16 1.20 -25.42
CA LEU A 718 -19.47 1.77 -25.77
C LEU A 718 -19.63 1.92 -27.29
N THR A 719 -20.82 1.64 -27.82
CA THR A 719 -21.20 1.91 -29.22
C THR A 719 -22.67 2.36 -29.32
N ARG A 720 -23.03 2.94 -30.47
CA ARG A 720 -24.41 3.19 -30.90
C ARG A 720 -24.87 2.22 -32.00
N HIS A 721 -23.95 1.41 -32.53
CA HIS A 721 -24.16 0.58 -33.71
C HIS A 721 -24.14 -0.90 -33.31
N VAL A 722 -25.32 -1.52 -33.29
CA VAL A 722 -25.45 -2.97 -33.03
C VAL A 722 -24.76 -3.81 -34.12
N ASN A 723 -24.75 -3.31 -35.36
CA ASN A 723 -24.15 -3.96 -36.52
C ASN A 723 -22.62 -3.77 -36.61
N THR A 724 -21.92 -3.85 -35.48
CA THR A 724 -20.46 -3.70 -35.39
C THR A 724 -19.79 -5.02 -35.04
N ARG A 725 -18.89 -5.52 -35.88
CA ARG A 725 -18.01 -6.67 -35.62
C ARG A 725 -16.58 -6.27 -35.34
N VAL A 726 -15.85 -7.12 -34.59
CA VAL A 726 -14.45 -6.91 -34.21
C VAL A 726 -13.53 -7.85 -34.98
N ILE A 727 -12.47 -7.30 -35.58
CA ILE A 727 -11.52 -8.01 -36.43
C ILE A 727 -10.11 -7.86 -35.86
N ASP A 728 -9.39 -8.97 -35.75
CA ASP A 728 -8.00 -9.01 -35.27
C ASP A 728 -6.97 -8.64 -36.35
N TYR A 729 -5.70 -8.43 -35.96
CA TYR A 729 -4.59 -8.09 -36.87
C TYR A 729 -4.47 -9.03 -38.09
N ASN A 730 -4.76 -10.33 -37.90
CA ASN A 730 -4.78 -11.35 -38.95
C ASN A 730 -6.00 -11.28 -39.90
N LYS A 731 -6.82 -10.22 -39.82
CA LYS A 731 -8.11 -10.06 -40.53
C LYS A 731 -9.16 -11.13 -40.18
N LYS A 732 -8.97 -11.88 -39.10
CA LYS A 732 -9.91 -12.86 -38.56
C LYS A 732 -10.93 -12.18 -37.65
N ASP A 733 -12.20 -12.54 -37.77
CA ASP A 733 -13.24 -12.13 -36.84
C ASP A 733 -13.03 -12.74 -35.43
N ILE A 734 -13.34 -11.94 -34.41
CA ILE A 734 -13.26 -12.30 -32.99
C ILE A 734 -14.69 -12.57 -32.48
N ASN A 735 -14.86 -13.51 -31.56
CA ASN A 735 -16.15 -13.72 -30.88
C ASN A 735 -16.50 -12.48 -30.04
N PHE A 736 -17.66 -11.89 -30.29
CA PHE A 736 -18.14 -10.69 -29.61
C PHE A 736 -19.63 -10.81 -29.29
N GLN A 737 -20.09 -10.04 -28.31
CA GLN A 737 -21.52 -9.83 -28.05
C GLN A 737 -21.83 -8.34 -27.86
N ILE A 738 -23.06 -7.96 -28.17
CA ILE A 738 -23.63 -6.65 -27.87
C ILE A 738 -24.52 -6.79 -26.63
N ASN A 739 -24.21 -6.07 -25.56
CA ASN A 739 -25.02 -5.99 -24.34
C ASN A 739 -25.78 -4.64 -24.25
N PRO A 740 -26.95 -4.60 -23.58
CA PRO A 740 -27.65 -3.37 -23.25
C PRO A 740 -26.85 -2.46 -22.30
N VAL A 741 -26.93 -1.14 -22.49
CA VAL A 741 -26.67 -0.18 -21.40
C VAL A 741 -27.98 0.03 -20.65
N TRP A 742 -28.00 -0.23 -19.34
CA TRP A 742 -29.21 -0.17 -18.51
C TRP A 742 -28.97 0.59 -17.20
N LYS A 743 -30.06 1.14 -16.63
CA LYS A 743 -30.06 1.85 -15.35
C LYS A 743 -31.28 1.45 -14.52
N TYR A 744 -31.06 1.12 -13.25
CA TYR A 744 -32.14 0.86 -12.30
C TYR A 744 -32.74 2.19 -11.78
N SER A 745 -34.06 2.26 -11.71
CA SER A 745 -34.80 3.38 -11.07
C SER A 745 -35.46 2.91 -9.79
N SER A 746 -35.04 3.47 -8.66
CA SER A 746 -35.62 3.18 -7.35
C SER A 746 -36.95 3.87 -7.06
N ALA A 747 -37.39 4.80 -7.92
CA ALA A 747 -38.69 5.44 -7.78
C ALA A 747 -39.80 4.54 -8.33
N ASP A 748 -39.53 3.90 -9.47
CA ASP A 748 -40.47 3.02 -10.17
C ASP A 748 -40.26 1.53 -9.84
N ASN A 749 -39.11 1.18 -9.24
CA ASN A 749 -38.60 -0.17 -9.06
C ASN A 749 -38.47 -0.95 -10.39
N VAL A 750 -37.98 -0.28 -11.43
CA VAL A 750 -37.88 -0.77 -12.82
C VAL A 750 -36.47 -0.58 -13.35
N ILE A 751 -36.02 -1.52 -14.19
CA ILE A 751 -34.76 -1.41 -14.94
C ILE A 751 -35.06 -0.76 -16.30
N ARG A 752 -34.54 0.45 -16.54
CA ARG A 752 -34.62 1.12 -17.84
C ARG A 752 -33.45 0.71 -18.73
N ILE A 753 -33.75 0.24 -19.94
CA ILE A 753 -32.76 -0.16 -20.94
C ILE A 753 -32.69 0.92 -22.03
N SER A 754 -31.46 1.37 -22.34
CA SER A 754 -31.22 2.38 -23.36
C SER A 754 -31.38 1.81 -24.76
N SER A 755 -32.13 2.53 -25.61
CA SER A 755 -32.24 2.24 -27.05
C SER A 755 -31.23 3.04 -27.90
N GLN A 756 -30.27 3.74 -27.29
CA GLN A 756 -29.28 4.59 -28.00
C GLN A 756 -27.82 4.16 -27.77
N PHE A 757 -27.53 3.48 -26.67
CA PHE A 757 -26.17 3.09 -26.29
C PHE A 757 -26.12 1.62 -25.89
N PHE A 758 -25.11 0.93 -26.41
CA PHE A 758 -24.86 -0.50 -26.19
C PHE A 758 -23.40 -0.69 -25.80
N LYS A 759 -23.09 -1.83 -25.18
CA LYS A 759 -21.70 -2.27 -24.96
C LYS A 759 -21.35 -3.32 -25.99
N ILE A 760 -20.27 -3.14 -26.75
CA ILE A 760 -19.62 -4.25 -27.44
C ILE A 760 -18.62 -4.89 -26.47
N ILE A 761 -18.74 -6.21 -26.31
CA ILE A 761 -17.95 -7.01 -25.36
C ILE A 761 -17.27 -8.14 -26.13
N PHE A 762 -15.95 -8.27 -25.99
CA PHE A 762 -15.14 -9.29 -26.65
C PHE A 762 -13.91 -9.65 -25.81
N ALA A 763 -13.44 -10.88 -25.95
CA ALA A 763 -12.18 -11.29 -25.33
C ALA A 763 -11.00 -10.80 -26.19
N VAL A 764 -10.02 -10.14 -25.56
CA VAL A 764 -8.73 -9.85 -26.20
C VAL A 764 -7.65 -10.74 -25.63
N LYS A 765 -6.96 -11.46 -26.51
CA LYS A 765 -5.79 -12.27 -26.19
C LYS A 765 -4.54 -11.56 -26.72
N VAL A 766 -3.65 -11.14 -25.82
CA VAL A 766 -2.50 -10.27 -26.12
C VAL A 766 -1.20 -10.85 -25.54
N PRO A 767 -0.21 -11.21 -26.40
CA PRO A 767 1.12 -11.67 -25.97
C PRO A 767 1.85 -10.67 -25.06
N PRO A 768 2.91 -11.09 -24.33
CA PRO A 768 3.63 -10.21 -23.41
C PRO A 768 4.30 -9.02 -24.11
N MET A 769 4.35 -7.86 -23.43
CA MET A 769 5.04 -6.63 -23.90
C MET A 769 4.76 -6.30 -25.38
N THR A 770 3.50 -6.44 -25.81
CA THR A 770 3.09 -6.39 -27.22
C THR A 770 2.00 -5.35 -27.45
N LEU A 771 2.15 -4.57 -28.52
CA LEU A 771 1.12 -3.69 -29.10
C LEU A 771 0.37 -4.45 -30.21
N LYS A 772 -0.96 -4.47 -30.16
CA LYS A 772 -1.81 -5.25 -31.06
C LYS A 772 -3.00 -4.42 -31.56
N LEU A 773 -3.20 -4.34 -32.87
CA LEU A 773 -4.24 -3.52 -33.52
C LEU A 773 -5.49 -4.35 -33.82
N PHE A 774 -6.65 -3.83 -33.39
CA PHE A 774 -7.98 -4.34 -33.67
C PHE A 774 -8.76 -3.33 -34.52
N GLN A 775 -9.66 -3.83 -35.38
CA GLN A 775 -10.47 -3.00 -36.28
C GLN A 775 -11.96 -3.30 -36.11
N PHE A 776 -12.78 -2.25 -36.07
CA PHE A 776 -14.23 -2.38 -36.05
C PHE A 776 -14.79 -2.19 -37.46
N LYS A 777 -15.68 -3.06 -37.90
CA LYS A 777 -16.35 -2.97 -39.21
C LYS A 777 -17.82 -3.26 -39.09
N GLU A 778 -18.56 -2.90 -40.13
CA GLU A 778 -19.97 -3.24 -40.25
C GLU A 778 -20.16 -4.75 -40.41
N ALA A 779 -21.26 -5.26 -39.83
CA ALA A 779 -21.71 -6.63 -39.87
C ALA A 779 -23.07 -6.71 -40.58
N PHE A 780 -23.22 -7.67 -41.50
CA PHE A 780 -24.45 -7.84 -42.30
C PHE A 780 -25.49 -8.73 -41.61
N ASP A 781 -25.07 -9.57 -40.66
CA ASP A 781 -25.94 -10.23 -39.70
C ASP A 781 -25.43 -9.88 -38.28
N VAL A 782 -26.39 -9.74 -37.37
CA VAL A 782 -26.25 -9.26 -35.99
C VAL A 782 -27.05 -10.14 -35.02
N SER A 783 -27.96 -10.96 -35.54
CA SER A 783 -28.95 -11.74 -34.77
C SER A 783 -28.32 -12.73 -33.80
N LEU A 784 -27.17 -13.29 -34.17
CA LEU A 784 -26.39 -14.23 -33.35
C LEU A 784 -25.45 -13.54 -32.35
N SER A 785 -25.39 -12.21 -32.33
CA SER A 785 -24.43 -11.41 -31.54
C SER A 785 -25.07 -10.51 -30.50
N THR A 786 -26.39 -10.35 -30.46
CA THR A 786 -27.08 -9.60 -29.39
C THR A 786 -27.35 -10.49 -28.18
N SER A 787 -27.17 -9.93 -26.97
CA SER A 787 -27.45 -10.66 -25.73
C SER A 787 -28.95 -10.89 -25.51
N ILE A 788 -29.33 -12.07 -25.01
CA ILE A 788 -30.67 -12.33 -24.48
C ILE A 788 -30.75 -11.73 -23.06
N ILE A 789 -31.84 -11.03 -22.77
CA ILE A 789 -32.08 -10.36 -21.49
C ILE A 789 -33.22 -11.07 -20.76
N PHE A 790 -32.98 -11.52 -19.54
CA PHE A 790 -34.04 -12.01 -18.63
C PHE A 790 -34.20 -11.02 -17.50
N CYS A 791 -35.42 -10.57 -17.17
CA CYS A 791 -35.63 -9.68 -16.02
C CYS A 791 -37.05 -9.73 -15.44
N LEU A 792 -37.17 -9.34 -14.17
CA LEU A 792 -38.46 -9.26 -13.47
C LEU A 792 -39.34 -8.08 -13.92
N ALA A 793 -38.73 -6.93 -14.21
CA ALA A 793 -39.40 -5.77 -14.78
C ALA A 793 -38.38 -4.84 -15.48
N CYS A 794 -38.31 -4.95 -16.80
CA CYS A 794 -37.60 -4.00 -17.66
C CYS A 794 -38.59 -3.10 -18.41
N VAL A 795 -38.18 -1.86 -18.68
CA VAL A 795 -38.84 -0.94 -19.61
C VAL A 795 -37.78 -0.38 -20.57
N MET A 796 -38.08 -0.35 -21.86
CA MET A 796 -37.20 0.26 -22.86
C MET A 796 -37.40 1.77 -22.88
N ASP A 797 -36.31 2.55 -23.03
CA ASP A 797 -36.40 4.01 -23.21
C ASP A 797 -37.17 4.41 -24.48
N SER A 798 -37.27 3.52 -25.48
CA SER A 798 -38.25 3.61 -26.57
C SER A 798 -38.65 2.22 -27.08
N ALA A 799 -39.92 2.08 -27.49
CA ALA A 799 -40.49 0.80 -27.92
C ALA A 799 -40.26 0.46 -29.40
N VAL A 800 -39.73 1.39 -30.20
CA VAL A 800 -39.73 1.28 -31.68
C VAL A 800 -38.54 0.47 -32.22
N ASN A 801 -37.37 0.55 -31.58
CA ASN A 801 -36.14 -0.11 -32.00
C ASN A 801 -35.44 -0.78 -30.81
N ASN A 802 -35.86 -2.00 -30.46
CA ASN A 802 -35.15 -2.84 -29.48
C ASN A 802 -34.39 -3.98 -30.21
N PRO A 803 -33.06 -4.05 -30.14
CA PRO A 803 -32.26 -5.11 -30.76
C PRO A 803 -32.13 -6.39 -29.90
N PHE A 804 -32.66 -6.39 -28.67
CA PHE A 804 -32.49 -7.49 -27.71
C PHE A 804 -33.79 -8.27 -27.48
N THR A 805 -33.71 -9.61 -27.49
CA THR A 805 -34.79 -10.46 -27.01
C THR A 805 -34.87 -10.33 -25.49
N VAL A 806 -36.00 -9.81 -25.00
CA VAL A 806 -36.30 -9.71 -23.55
C VAL A 806 -37.28 -10.83 -23.19
N GLN A 807 -36.96 -11.60 -22.16
CA GLN A 807 -37.76 -12.70 -21.64
C GLN A 807 -38.06 -12.49 -20.14
N PRO A 808 -39.18 -13.00 -19.62
CA PRO A 808 -39.41 -13.05 -18.18
C PRO A 808 -38.41 -14.01 -17.52
N ILE A 809 -38.21 -13.85 -16.21
CA ILE A 809 -37.54 -14.86 -15.38
C ILE A 809 -38.61 -15.84 -14.87
N GLU A 810 -38.38 -17.13 -15.05
CA GLU A 810 -39.23 -18.20 -14.51
C GLU A 810 -39.05 -18.35 -12.98
N PRO A 811 -40.06 -18.79 -12.22
CA PRO A 811 -39.95 -18.99 -10.79
C PRO A 811 -39.04 -20.19 -10.45
N GLY A 812 -38.33 -20.08 -9.33
CA GLY A 812 -37.35 -21.06 -8.82
C GLY A 812 -35.91 -20.54 -8.76
N ASP A 813 -35.00 -21.38 -8.25
CA ASP A 813 -33.57 -21.08 -8.18
C ASP A 813 -32.97 -20.88 -9.58
N VAL A 814 -32.21 -19.80 -9.78
CA VAL A 814 -31.71 -19.39 -11.10
C VAL A 814 -30.36 -20.03 -11.39
N GLN A 815 -30.27 -20.75 -12.51
CA GLN A 815 -29.03 -21.35 -13.01
C GLN A 815 -28.40 -20.51 -14.11
N ILE A 816 -27.08 -20.28 -14.03
CA ILE A 816 -26.24 -19.86 -15.17
C ILE A 816 -25.05 -20.81 -15.30
N GLU A 817 -24.55 -21.01 -16.52
CA GLU A 817 -23.43 -21.92 -16.76
C GLU A 817 -22.62 -21.54 -18.00
N ASN A 818 -21.35 -21.98 -18.00
CA ASN A 818 -20.44 -21.93 -19.16
C ASN A 818 -19.89 -23.34 -19.45
N TYR A 819 -18.69 -23.47 -20.01
CA TYR A 819 -18.08 -24.78 -20.28
C TYR A 819 -17.46 -25.47 -19.04
N ASN A 820 -17.02 -24.71 -18.03
CA ASN A 820 -16.29 -25.24 -16.88
C ASN A 820 -17.14 -25.30 -15.59
N VAL A 821 -18.05 -24.35 -15.39
CA VAL A 821 -18.84 -24.19 -14.16
C VAL A 821 -20.32 -23.97 -14.44
N ARG A 822 -21.13 -24.40 -13.49
CA ARG A 822 -22.55 -24.08 -13.32
C ARG A 822 -22.73 -23.43 -11.95
N LEU A 823 -23.48 -22.34 -11.91
CA LEU A 823 -23.74 -21.53 -10.72
C LEU A 823 -25.24 -21.49 -10.46
N ILE A 824 -25.64 -21.79 -9.22
CA ILE A 824 -27.05 -21.78 -8.78
C ILE A 824 -27.24 -20.63 -7.79
N PHE A 825 -28.21 -19.79 -8.07
CA PHE A 825 -28.58 -18.61 -7.28
C PHE A 825 -29.94 -18.83 -6.62
N ASP A 826 -30.03 -18.51 -5.33
CA ASP A 826 -31.25 -18.69 -4.55
C ASP A 826 -32.39 -17.77 -5.03
N GLU A 827 -33.60 -18.30 -5.23
CA GLU A 827 -34.76 -17.50 -5.66
C GLU A 827 -35.09 -16.36 -4.68
N VAL A 828 -35.02 -16.61 -3.37
CA VAL A 828 -35.43 -15.66 -2.32
C VAL A 828 -34.33 -14.63 -2.10
N ASP A 829 -33.10 -15.08 -1.87
CA ASP A 829 -31.97 -14.20 -1.58
C ASP A 829 -31.45 -13.50 -2.84
N GLY A 830 -31.44 -14.19 -3.99
CA GLY A 830 -30.86 -13.70 -5.23
C GLY A 830 -29.34 -13.70 -5.23
N LEU A 831 -28.70 -14.50 -4.38
CA LEU A 831 -27.25 -14.62 -4.22
C LEU A 831 -26.80 -16.05 -4.55
N LEU A 832 -25.51 -16.20 -4.85
CA LEU A 832 -24.90 -17.50 -5.16
C LEU A 832 -24.99 -18.44 -3.95
N LYS A 833 -25.36 -19.70 -4.21
CA LYS A 833 -25.70 -20.74 -3.22
C LYS A 833 -24.85 -22.01 -3.40
N THR A 834 -24.64 -22.40 -4.66
CA THR A 834 -23.94 -23.63 -5.05
C THR A 834 -23.11 -23.38 -6.31
N ILE A 835 -21.93 -24.00 -6.39
CA ILE A 835 -21.12 -24.14 -7.60
C ILE A 835 -21.04 -25.62 -7.95
N ILE A 836 -21.22 -25.94 -9.23
CA ILE A 836 -20.98 -27.27 -9.80
C ILE A 836 -19.86 -27.14 -10.83
N GLU A 837 -18.77 -27.90 -10.63
CA GLU A 837 -17.68 -28.01 -11.60
C GLU A 837 -18.06 -29.05 -12.66
N LYS A 838 -18.11 -28.68 -13.94
CA LYS A 838 -18.67 -29.53 -15.01
C LYS A 838 -17.79 -30.71 -15.43
N GLU A 839 -16.48 -30.62 -15.20
CA GLU A 839 -15.52 -31.66 -15.58
C GLU A 839 -15.55 -32.85 -14.61
N THR A 840 -15.67 -32.56 -13.30
CA THR A 840 -15.80 -33.55 -12.22
C THR A 840 -17.26 -33.93 -11.94
N ASN A 841 -18.20 -33.03 -12.26
CA ASN A 841 -19.57 -32.99 -11.74
C ASN A 841 -19.62 -32.92 -10.20
N ASP A 842 -18.59 -32.34 -9.56
CA ASP A 842 -18.59 -32.04 -8.13
C ASP A 842 -19.53 -30.86 -7.84
N GLU A 843 -20.61 -31.13 -7.09
CA GLU A 843 -21.46 -30.10 -6.48
C GLU A 843 -20.88 -29.64 -5.14
N ARG A 844 -20.73 -28.33 -4.95
CA ARG A 844 -20.18 -27.74 -3.72
C ARG A 844 -20.98 -26.53 -3.27
N GLN A 845 -21.37 -26.53 -1.99
CA GLN A 845 -22.05 -25.40 -1.37
C GLN A 845 -21.09 -24.22 -1.22
N LEU A 846 -21.44 -23.09 -1.83
CA LEU A 846 -20.71 -21.83 -1.71
C LEU A 846 -21.73 -20.70 -1.67
N VAL A 847 -22.03 -20.23 -0.45
CA VAL A 847 -23.05 -19.21 -0.20
C VAL A 847 -22.39 -17.84 -0.09
N ILE A 848 -22.76 -16.91 -0.97
CA ILE A 848 -22.43 -15.49 -0.85
C ILE A 848 -23.57 -14.81 -0.08
N ASN A 849 -23.25 -14.06 0.97
CA ASN A 849 -24.21 -13.23 1.69
C ASN A 849 -23.59 -11.88 2.09
N TYR A 850 -24.42 -10.86 2.29
CA TYR A 850 -23.97 -9.52 2.70
C TYR A 850 -24.54 -9.16 4.08
N GLY A 851 -23.70 -8.55 4.90
CA GLY A 851 -24.07 -8.12 6.25
C GLY A 851 -23.28 -6.92 6.71
N ALA A 852 -23.56 -6.44 7.91
CA ALA A 852 -22.85 -5.33 8.52
C ALA A 852 -22.52 -5.58 9.99
N PHE A 853 -21.43 -4.97 10.45
CA PHE A 853 -21.24 -4.66 11.86
C PHE A 853 -21.69 -3.23 12.13
N LYS A 854 -22.37 -3.01 13.25
CA LYS A 854 -22.72 -1.67 13.73
C LYS A 854 -21.53 -1.11 14.50
N SER A 855 -21.08 0.09 14.15
CA SER A 855 -19.98 0.75 14.85
C SER A 855 -20.34 1.04 16.31
N SER A 856 -19.32 1.13 17.14
CA SER A 856 -19.39 1.62 18.51
C SER A 856 -19.33 3.15 18.51
N ASP A 857 -20.12 3.80 19.37
CA ASP A 857 -19.99 5.23 19.68
C ASP A 857 -18.66 5.54 20.40
N ILE A 858 -18.09 4.54 21.06
CA ILE A 858 -16.77 4.57 21.68
C ILE A 858 -15.74 3.98 20.70
N ASN A 859 -14.79 4.82 20.28
CA ASN A 859 -13.55 4.48 19.58
C ASN A 859 -13.70 3.78 18.22
N ALA A 860 -14.84 3.91 17.53
CA ALA A 860 -14.90 3.67 16.08
C ALA A 860 -14.56 4.96 15.32
N GLY A 861 -13.92 4.83 14.16
CA GLY A 861 -13.58 6.00 13.34
C GLY A 861 -12.79 5.66 12.08
N ILE A 862 -12.04 6.65 11.60
CA ILE A 862 -11.25 6.59 10.36
C ILE A 862 -10.11 5.56 10.45
N TYR A 863 -9.46 5.44 11.62
CA TYR A 863 -8.39 4.49 11.90
C TYR A 863 -8.92 3.18 12.49
N LEU A 864 -9.77 3.31 13.51
CA LEU A 864 -10.14 2.20 14.40
C LEU A 864 -11.40 1.46 13.93
N PHE A 865 -11.37 0.13 14.04
CA PHE A 865 -12.56 -0.72 13.98
C PHE A 865 -12.97 -1.10 15.40
N SER A 866 -14.21 -0.78 15.77
CA SER A 866 -14.76 -1.01 17.10
C SER A 866 -16.27 -1.21 16.91
N THR A 867 -16.76 -2.44 17.14
CA THR A 867 -18.19 -2.74 17.01
C THR A 867 -18.88 -2.84 18.36
N SER A 868 -20.13 -2.37 18.40
CA SER A 868 -21.05 -2.56 19.52
C SER A 868 -21.84 -3.88 19.44
N ALA A 869 -21.81 -4.58 18.29
CA ALA A 869 -22.61 -5.76 18.01
C ALA A 869 -21.78 -7.06 18.12
N GLN A 870 -22.21 -7.99 18.99
CA GLN A 870 -21.64 -9.34 19.06
C GLN A 870 -22.05 -10.25 17.88
N ARG A 871 -23.07 -9.86 17.10
CA ARG A 871 -23.58 -10.62 15.95
C ARG A 871 -23.51 -9.77 14.69
N PHE A 872 -23.07 -10.42 13.62
CA PHE A 872 -23.12 -9.90 12.26
C PHE A 872 -24.59 -9.68 11.85
N GLN A 873 -24.91 -8.51 11.29
CA GLN A 873 -26.30 -8.11 11.03
C GLN A 873 -26.68 -8.32 9.57
N ASP A 874 -27.77 -9.03 9.33
CA ASP A 874 -28.38 -9.14 8.01
C ASP A 874 -29.12 -7.83 7.64
N ILE A 875 -28.44 -7.03 6.81
CA ILE A 875 -28.95 -5.77 6.23
C ILE A 875 -29.84 -6.01 5.00
N LEU A 876 -29.80 -7.19 4.38
CA LEU A 876 -30.63 -7.50 3.21
C LEU A 876 -32.03 -8.01 3.60
N LYS A 877 -32.28 -8.36 4.87
CA LYS A 877 -33.58 -8.82 5.39
C LYS A 877 -34.79 -8.00 4.93
N GLU A 878 -34.71 -6.67 4.94
CA GLU A 878 -35.82 -5.79 4.52
C GLU A 878 -36.22 -5.95 3.03
N TYR A 879 -35.29 -6.40 2.19
CA TYR A 879 -35.50 -6.62 0.75
C TYR A 879 -35.99 -8.04 0.44
N ARG A 880 -35.91 -8.94 1.42
CA ARG A 880 -36.46 -10.31 1.38
C ARG A 880 -37.92 -10.35 1.90
N ALA A 881 -38.24 -9.52 2.90
CA ALA A 881 -39.52 -9.55 3.63
C ALA A 881 -40.62 -8.59 3.06
N ASP A 882 -40.83 -8.65 1.74
CA ASP A 882 -42.00 -8.13 1.01
C ASP A 882 -42.48 -6.68 1.30
N SER A 883 -41.58 -5.70 1.11
CA SER A 883 -41.97 -4.29 0.95
C SER A 883 -41.08 -3.50 -0.02
N LYS A 884 -39.85 -3.96 -0.27
CA LYS A 884 -38.91 -3.42 -1.25
C LYS A 884 -38.45 -4.56 -2.16
N ARG A 885 -39.16 -4.82 -3.26
CA ARG A 885 -38.87 -5.97 -4.14
C ARG A 885 -37.43 -5.93 -4.66
N LYS A 886 -36.65 -6.98 -4.37
CA LYS A 886 -35.40 -7.29 -5.07
C LYS A 886 -35.63 -7.26 -6.58
N MET A 887 -34.74 -6.60 -7.31
CA MET A 887 -34.77 -6.58 -8.78
C MET A 887 -33.64 -7.45 -9.34
N LEU A 888 -33.97 -8.27 -10.34
CA LEU A 888 -33.04 -9.18 -11.00
C LEU A 888 -33.03 -8.92 -12.51
N ILE A 889 -31.83 -8.89 -13.08
CA ILE A 889 -31.57 -8.94 -14.53
C ILE A 889 -30.43 -9.91 -14.81
N ILE A 890 -30.60 -10.72 -15.85
CA ILE A 890 -29.61 -11.62 -16.41
C ILE A 890 -29.37 -11.19 -17.86
N VAL A 891 -28.10 -11.08 -18.27
CA VAL A 891 -27.69 -10.76 -19.64
C VAL A 891 -26.81 -11.90 -20.14
N SER A 892 -27.32 -12.71 -21.06
CA SER A 892 -26.68 -13.92 -21.57
C SER A 892 -26.18 -13.73 -23.00
N GLY A 893 -24.96 -14.17 -23.30
CA GLY A 893 -24.37 -14.04 -24.64
C GLY A 893 -23.12 -14.91 -24.85
N ASN A 894 -22.55 -14.86 -26.06
CA ASN A 894 -21.55 -15.83 -26.54
C ASN A 894 -20.15 -15.70 -25.93
N VAL A 895 -19.88 -14.65 -25.15
CA VAL A 895 -18.58 -14.31 -24.55
C VAL A 895 -18.68 -14.24 -23.02
N VAL A 896 -19.79 -13.73 -22.48
CA VAL A 896 -20.08 -13.64 -21.04
C VAL A 896 -21.57 -13.76 -20.74
N THR A 897 -21.87 -14.37 -19.59
CA THR A 897 -23.18 -14.25 -18.92
C THR A 897 -23.03 -13.44 -17.64
N GLU A 898 -23.91 -12.46 -17.44
CA GLU A 898 -24.00 -11.62 -16.26
C GLU A 898 -25.32 -11.87 -15.53
N TYR A 899 -25.26 -12.21 -14.26
CA TYR A 899 -26.41 -12.24 -13.34
C TYR A 899 -26.30 -11.04 -12.40
N THR A 900 -27.39 -10.29 -12.18
CA THR A 900 -27.36 -9.08 -11.33
C THR A 900 -28.60 -8.90 -10.45
N SER A 901 -28.41 -9.02 -9.14
CA SER A 901 -29.41 -8.72 -8.12
C SER A 901 -29.22 -7.31 -7.53
N ILE A 902 -30.33 -6.61 -7.30
CA ILE A 902 -30.36 -5.21 -6.89
C ILE A 902 -31.29 -5.07 -5.66
N TYR A 903 -30.71 -4.58 -4.56
CA TYR A 903 -31.35 -4.42 -3.26
C TYR A 903 -31.65 -2.94 -3.01
N GLY A 904 -32.64 -2.44 -3.77
CA GLY A 904 -32.95 -1.02 -3.83
C GLY A 904 -31.74 -0.19 -4.27
N ASN A 905 -31.47 0.90 -3.53
CA ASN A 905 -30.30 1.75 -3.77
C ASN A 905 -29.06 1.36 -2.98
N LEU A 906 -29.10 0.34 -2.10
CA LEU A 906 -27.99 0.07 -1.16
C LEU A 906 -26.88 -0.78 -1.78
N LEU A 907 -27.26 -1.86 -2.47
CA LEU A 907 -26.36 -2.84 -3.05
C LEU A 907 -26.85 -3.26 -4.43
N LYS A 908 -25.95 -3.23 -5.41
CA LYS A 908 -26.04 -4.05 -6.63
C LYS A 908 -24.96 -5.14 -6.53
N HIS A 909 -25.37 -6.39 -6.61
CA HIS A 909 -24.49 -7.56 -6.69
C HIS A 909 -24.57 -8.13 -8.10
N THR A 910 -23.44 -8.16 -8.80
CA THR A 910 -23.31 -8.77 -10.13
C THR A 910 -22.34 -9.94 -10.06
N VAL A 911 -22.69 -11.06 -10.69
CA VAL A 911 -21.77 -12.17 -10.96
C VAL A 911 -21.64 -12.35 -12.47
N ARG A 912 -20.42 -12.47 -12.96
CA ARG A 912 -20.10 -12.68 -14.38
C ARG A 912 -19.23 -13.91 -14.54
N ILE A 913 -19.56 -14.73 -15.54
CA ILE A 913 -18.76 -15.87 -16.01
C ILE A 913 -18.37 -15.68 -17.47
N CYS A 914 -17.23 -16.23 -17.88
CA CYS A 914 -16.77 -16.20 -19.27
C CYS A 914 -17.25 -17.44 -20.03
N ASN A 915 -17.86 -17.24 -21.20
CA ASN A 915 -18.48 -18.28 -22.01
C ASN A 915 -17.61 -18.73 -23.19
N GLU A 916 -16.31 -18.39 -23.20
CA GLU A 916 -15.39 -18.75 -24.28
C GLU A 916 -14.62 -20.04 -23.95
N MET A 917 -14.63 -21.01 -24.88
CA MET A 917 -13.86 -22.26 -24.73
C MET A 917 -12.36 -21.99 -24.61
N ASN A 918 -11.67 -22.77 -23.78
CA ASN A 918 -10.21 -22.71 -23.57
C ASN A 918 -9.67 -21.36 -23.03
N ASN A 919 -10.54 -20.43 -22.61
CA ASN A 919 -10.15 -19.17 -21.99
C ASN A 919 -9.78 -19.39 -20.51
N PRO A 920 -8.64 -18.86 -20.00
CA PRO A 920 -8.25 -19.02 -18.59
C PRO A 920 -9.23 -18.39 -17.59
N LEU A 921 -10.15 -17.53 -18.04
CA LEU A 921 -11.22 -16.95 -17.22
C LEU A 921 -12.49 -17.82 -17.16
N ALA A 922 -12.57 -18.94 -17.90
CA ALA A 922 -13.77 -19.79 -17.90
C ALA A 922 -14.00 -20.49 -16.55
N GLY A 923 -12.94 -20.85 -15.82
CA GLY A 923 -13.01 -21.36 -14.44
C GLY A 923 -13.08 -20.28 -13.36
N VAL A 924 -13.15 -18.99 -13.72
CA VAL A 924 -13.07 -17.86 -12.78
C VAL A 924 -14.43 -17.17 -12.66
N VAL A 925 -14.93 -17.04 -11.43
CA VAL A 925 -16.17 -16.33 -11.16
C VAL A 925 -15.84 -14.89 -10.78
N ARG A 926 -16.27 -13.92 -11.59
CA ARG A 926 -16.14 -12.49 -11.30
C ARG A 926 -17.33 -12.01 -10.49
N ILE A 927 -17.08 -11.51 -9.29
CA ILE A 927 -18.07 -10.89 -8.42
C ILE A 927 -17.83 -9.38 -8.44
N GLU A 928 -18.89 -8.60 -8.66
CA GLU A 928 -18.89 -7.16 -8.47
C GLU A 928 -19.93 -6.77 -7.42
N SER A 929 -19.49 -6.03 -6.41
CA SER A 929 -20.37 -5.39 -5.42
C SER A 929 -20.33 -3.89 -5.63
N ASN A 930 -21.45 -3.25 -5.97
CA ASN A 930 -21.58 -1.79 -5.95
C ASN A 930 -22.36 -1.40 -4.70
N LEU A 931 -21.70 -0.71 -3.76
CA LEU A 931 -22.32 -0.19 -2.55
C LEU A 931 -22.66 1.29 -2.70
N ASN A 932 -23.84 1.68 -2.19
CA ASN A 932 -24.26 3.07 -2.14
C ASN A 932 -25.08 3.33 -0.87
N PHE A 933 -24.40 3.81 0.17
CA PHE A 933 -25.06 4.21 1.43
C PHE A 933 -26.07 5.36 1.26
N GLY A 934 -26.09 6.04 0.12
CA GLY A 934 -26.93 7.22 -0.16
C GLY A 934 -26.46 8.48 0.58
N VAL A 935 -27.28 9.53 0.54
CA VAL A 935 -27.02 10.79 1.24
C VAL A 935 -27.10 10.57 2.75
N ALA A 936 -26.07 11.03 3.49
CA ALA A 936 -26.07 11.00 4.95
C ALA A 936 -27.27 11.80 5.53
N PRO A 937 -27.88 11.38 6.65
CA PRO A 937 -27.42 10.35 7.59
C PRO A 937 -27.98 8.94 7.31
N LYS A 938 -28.45 8.62 6.10
CA LYS A 938 -28.86 7.25 5.78
C LYS A 938 -27.69 6.28 5.92
N ASN A 939 -27.99 5.10 6.46
CA ASN A 939 -27.05 4.00 6.68
C ASN A 939 -25.79 4.44 7.48
N ARG A 940 -25.98 5.29 8.50
CA ARG A 940 -24.91 5.72 9.42
C ARG A 940 -24.44 4.61 10.33
N ASP A 941 -23.18 4.69 10.74
CA ASP A 941 -22.55 3.89 11.79
C ASP A 941 -22.62 2.38 11.49
N LEU A 942 -22.39 2.06 10.21
CA LEU A 942 -22.43 0.72 9.61
C LEU A 942 -21.14 0.44 8.83
N GLU A 943 -20.64 -0.77 9.01
CA GLU A 943 -19.43 -1.29 8.36
C GLU A 943 -19.83 -2.54 7.59
N MET A 944 -19.87 -2.44 6.26
CA MET A 944 -20.44 -3.41 5.33
C MET A 944 -19.43 -4.48 4.93
N PHE A 945 -19.88 -5.72 4.80
CA PHE A 945 -19.06 -6.87 4.43
C PHE A 945 -19.76 -7.73 3.38
N MET A 946 -18.95 -8.29 2.48
CA MET A 946 -19.30 -9.51 1.75
C MET A 946 -18.82 -10.71 2.56
N THR A 947 -19.61 -11.77 2.59
CA THR A 947 -19.27 -13.03 3.24
C THR A 947 -19.39 -14.16 2.23
N ILE A 948 -18.46 -15.10 2.28
CA ILE A 948 -18.45 -16.32 1.47
C ILE A 948 -18.32 -17.48 2.45
N GLN A 949 -19.33 -18.34 2.49
CA GLN A 949 -19.34 -19.56 3.29
C GLN A 949 -19.21 -20.77 2.37
N THR A 950 -18.32 -21.69 2.73
CA THR A 950 -18.09 -22.96 2.03
C THR A 950 -18.14 -24.15 2.99
N CYS A 951 -17.99 -25.35 2.45
CA CYS A 951 -17.73 -26.59 3.17
C CYS A 951 -16.22 -26.89 3.40
N ILE A 952 -15.31 -25.94 3.16
CA ILE A 952 -13.86 -26.15 3.28
C ILE A 952 -13.44 -26.22 4.75
N GLU A 953 -12.85 -27.34 5.17
CA GLU A 953 -12.44 -27.60 6.56
C GLU A 953 -11.11 -26.90 6.92
N ASN A 954 -11.11 -25.55 6.95
CA ASN A 954 -9.93 -24.73 7.27
C ASN A 954 -9.64 -24.58 8.79
N GLY A 955 -10.24 -25.43 9.61
CA GLY A 955 -10.01 -25.56 11.06
C GLY A 955 -11.00 -24.78 11.93
N LYS A 956 -11.48 -25.40 13.01
CA LYS A 956 -12.32 -24.80 14.08
C LYS A 956 -11.78 -23.49 14.69
N SER A 957 -10.48 -23.23 14.53
CA SER A 957 -9.87 -21.90 14.71
C SER A 957 -9.38 -21.46 13.32
N PRO A 958 -10.21 -20.74 12.53
CA PRO A 958 -10.06 -20.66 11.09
C PRO A 958 -8.69 -20.15 10.66
N ILE A 959 -8.07 -20.84 9.70
CA ILE A 959 -6.81 -20.43 9.09
C ILE A 959 -7.11 -19.69 7.78
N LEU A 960 -6.72 -18.41 7.71
CA LEU A 960 -6.72 -17.60 6.49
C LEU A 960 -5.30 -17.44 5.97
N TYR A 961 -5.09 -17.59 4.67
CA TYR A 961 -3.81 -17.28 4.02
C TYR A 961 -3.95 -15.94 3.29
N LEU A 962 -3.12 -14.96 3.64
CA LEU A 962 -3.24 -13.58 3.14
C LEU A 962 -1.92 -13.08 2.54
N ASP A 963 -2.00 -12.23 1.52
CA ASP A 963 -0.81 -11.61 0.93
C ASP A 963 -0.26 -10.44 1.76
N ASN A 964 1.03 -10.46 2.08
CA ASN A 964 1.73 -9.25 2.52
C ASN A 964 2.18 -8.50 1.25
N ASN A 965 1.51 -7.37 0.94
CA ASN A 965 1.89 -6.42 -0.12
C ASN A 965 1.91 -6.96 -1.56
N GLY A 966 1.39 -8.17 -1.82
CA GLY A 966 1.55 -8.90 -3.08
C GLY A 966 2.94 -9.53 -3.27
N PHE A 967 3.72 -9.68 -2.20
CA PHE A 967 5.05 -10.31 -2.20
C PHE A 967 5.00 -11.75 -1.71
N ARG A 968 4.82 -11.94 -0.39
CA ARG A 968 4.67 -13.26 0.29
C ARG A 968 3.22 -13.53 0.65
N VAL A 969 2.89 -14.79 0.93
CA VAL A 969 1.65 -15.18 1.61
C VAL A 969 1.97 -15.62 3.05
N THR A 970 1.11 -15.28 4.01
CA THR A 970 1.27 -15.60 5.44
C THR A 970 -0.04 -16.16 6.00
N SER A 971 0.06 -17.26 6.76
CA SER A 971 -1.08 -17.88 7.46
C SER A 971 -1.48 -17.13 8.74
N ARG A 972 -2.77 -16.89 8.93
CA ARG A 972 -3.39 -16.28 10.11
C ARG A 972 -4.31 -17.29 10.77
N LYS A 973 -3.97 -17.77 11.97
CA LYS A 973 -4.85 -18.59 12.80
C LYS A 973 -5.73 -17.68 13.65
N LEU A 974 -7.01 -17.58 13.29
CA LEU A 974 -7.94 -16.67 13.97
C LEU A 974 -8.42 -17.26 15.30
N ASN A 975 -8.59 -16.40 16.30
CA ASN A 975 -9.11 -16.74 17.62
C ASN A 975 -10.52 -16.14 17.77
N ILE A 976 -11.53 -16.92 17.40
CA ILE A 976 -12.95 -16.53 17.42
C ILE A 976 -13.51 -16.22 18.81
N SER A 977 -12.78 -16.57 19.89
CA SER A 977 -13.11 -16.16 21.26
C SER A 977 -12.64 -14.72 21.58
N ARG A 978 -11.78 -14.14 20.75
CA ARG A 978 -11.51 -12.69 20.72
C ARG A 978 -12.52 -12.01 19.81
N LYS A 979 -12.75 -10.71 20.05
CA LYS A 979 -13.62 -9.89 19.20
C LYS A 979 -13.17 -9.87 17.73
N VAL A 980 -14.11 -9.56 16.83
CA VAL A 980 -13.86 -9.46 15.38
C VAL A 980 -12.78 -8.43 15.02
N GLU A 981 -12.70 -7.27 15.69
CA GLU A 981 -11.69 -6.25 15.35
C GLU A 981 -10.24 -6.69 15.57
N ALA A 982 -10.02 -7.71 16.42
CA ALA A 982 -8.70 -8.30 16.66
C ALA A 982 -8.27 -9.31 15.58
N ASN A 983 -9.25 -9.97 14.95
CA ASN A 983 -9.06 -11.01 13.95
C ASN A 983 -9.14 -10.48 12.50
N MET A 984 -9.19 -9.17 12.34
CA MET A 984 -9.24 -8.46 11.06
C MET A 984 -7.83 -8.24 10.53
N TYR A 985 -7.48 -8.77 9.37
CA TYR A 985 -6.16 -8.64 8.74
C TYR A 985 -6.27 -8.07 7.32
N PRO A 986 -5.21 -7.48 6.75
CA PRO A 986 -5.28 -6.93 5.41
C PRO A 986 -5.01 -7.97 4.32
N MET A 987 -5.76 -7.84 3.23
CA MET A 987 -5.50 -8.43 1.91
C MET A 987 -5.16 -7.27 0.97
N THR A 988 -4.07 -7.36 0.21
CA THR A 988 -3.65 -6.30 -0.74
C THR A 988 -3.80 -6.72 -2.21
N SER A 989 -3.91 -8.02 -2.45
CA SER A 989 -4.10 -8.65 -3.77
C SER A 989 -4.83 -10.00 -3.71
N MET A 990 -4.64 -10.84 -2.67
CA MET A 990 -5.33 -12.13 -2.55
C MET A 990 -5.45 -12.69 -1.12
N ALA A 991 -6.51 -13.44 -0.87
CA ALA A 991 -6.78 -14.22 0.33
C ALA A 991 -7.27 -15.62 -0.06
N PHE A 992 -6.89 -16.67 0.67
CA PHE A 992 -7.44 -18.02 0.45
C PHE A 992 -7.65 -18.84 1.72
N ILE A 993 -8.55 -19.81 1.60
CA ILE A 993 -8.75 -20.92 2.54
C ILE A 993 -8.59 -22.24 1.78
N GLN A 994 -8.18 -23.30 2.48
CA GLN A 994 -8.02 -24.63 1.90
C GLN A 994 -8.21 -25.74 2.95
N ASP A 995 -8.53 -26.92 2.46
CA ASP A 995 -8.48 -28.20 3.16
C ASP A 995 -7.53 -29.16 2.41
N ASP A 996 -7.61 -30.46 2.66
CA ASP A 996 -6.76 -31.49 2.03
C ASP A 996 -7.10 -31.76 0.55
N LYS A 997 -8.23 -31.23 0.04
CA LYS A 997 -8.78 -31.55 -1.30
C LYS A 997 -8.93 -30.32 -2.19
N THR A 998 -9.26 -29.16 -1.60
CA THR A 998 -9.70 -27.97 -2.31
C THR A 998 -9.13 -26.68 -1.72
N ARG A 999 -9.04 -25.64 -2.55
CA ARG A 999 -8.72 -24.27 -2.15
C ARG A 999 -9.73 -23.30 -2.76
N LEU A 1000 -10.22 -22.36 -1.95
CA LEU A 1000 -10.93 -21.17 -2.42
C LEU A 1000 -10.00 -19.96 -2.34
N THR A 1001 -9.63 -19.41 -3.49
CA THR A 1001 -8.82 -18.19 -3.61
C THR A 1001 -9.68 -17.01 -4.05
N ILE A 1002 -9.67 -15.92 -3.27
CA ILE A 1002 -10.28 -14.64 -3.61
C ILE A 1002 -9.17 -13.63 -3.94
N ILE A 1003 -9.30 -12.95 -5.08
CA ILE A 1003 -8.35 -11.98 -5.60
C ILE A 1003 -9.04 -10.62 -5.71
N THR A 1004 -8.35 -9.53 -5.34
CA THR A 1004 -8.90 -8.16 -5.25
C THR A 1004 -8.06 -7.15 -6.03
N ASP A 1005 -8.67 -6.04 -6.44
CA ASP A 1005 -8.00 -4.92 -7.12
C ASP A 1005 -7.48 -3.82 -6.18
N ARG A 1006 -7.72 -3.93 -4.86
CA ARG A 1006 -7.32 -2.94 -3.84
C ARG A 1006 -7.13 -3.56 -2.46
N ALA A 1007 -6.46 -2.84 -1.55
CA ALA A 1007 -6.34 -3.24 -0.15
C ALA A 1007 -7.70 -3.21 0.57
N GLN A 1008 -8.00 -4.25 1.36
CA GLN A 1008 -9.21 -4.43 2.17
C GLN A 1008 -8.93 -5.23 3.44
N GLY A 1009 -9.74 -5.02 4.49
CA GLY A 1009 -9.76 -5.89 5.66
C GLY A 1009 -10.52 -7.21 5.41
N VAL A 1010 -9.96 -8.32 5.90
CA VAL A 1010 -10.48 -9.70 5.79
C VAL A 1010 -10.44 -10.40 7.15
N THR A 1011 -11.45 -11.22 7.44
CA THR A 1011 -11.54 -12.02 8.68
C THR A 1011 -12.42 -13.27 8.46
N ALA A 1012 -12.62 -14.09 9.49
CA ALA A 1012 -13.61 -15.18 9.52
C ALA A 1012 -14.23 -15.28 10.92
N LEU A 1013 -15.52 -15.65 11.00
CA LEU A 1013 -16.21 -15.87 12.28
C LEU A 1013 -16.38 -17.36 12.60
N GLN A 1014 -16.29 -18.23 11.59
CA GLN A 1014 -16.39 -19.68 11.69
C GLN A 1014 -15.58 -20.39 10.59
N GLU A 1015 -15.54 -21.71 10.64
CA GLU A 1015 -14.86 -22.58 9.68
C GLU A 1015 -15.51 -22.52 8.29
N GLY A 1016 -14.71 -22.70 7.22
CA GLY A 1016 -15.13 -22.61 5.82
C GLY A 1016 -15.49 -21.20 5.34
N GLN A 1017 -15.20 -20.15 6.13
CA GLN A 1017 -15.71 -18.80 5.89
C GLN A 1017 -14.62 -17.78 5.54
N ILE A 1018 -14.94 -16.84 4.65
CA ILE A 1018 -14.20 -15.59 4.44
C ILE A 1018 -15.19 -14.41 4.54
N LEU A 1019 -14.89 -13.44 5.40
CA LEU A 1019 -15.53 -12.12 5.43
C LEU A 1019 -14.57 -11.07 4.86
N ILE A 1020 -15.02 -10.28 3.89
CA ILE A 1020 -14.26 -9.18 3.29
C ILE A 1020 -15.02 -7.89 3.58
N MET A 1021 -14.38 -6.98 4.33
CA MET A 1021 -14.93 -5.66 4.60
C MET A 1021 -14.91 -4.85 3.30
N LEU A 1022 -16.08 -4.31 2.92
CA LEU A 1022 -16.26 -3.56 1.69
C LEU A 1022 -16.09 -2.06 1.93
N ASP A 1023 -16.98 -1.45 2.72
CA ASP A 1023 -16.96 -0.01 2.98
C ASP A 1023 -17.54 0.30 4.37
N ARG A 1024 -17.25 1.49 4.89
CA ARG A 1024 -17.51 1.91 6.28
C ARG A 1024 -18.09 3.32 6.29
N ARG A 1025 -19.22 3.54 6.97
CA ARG A 1025 -19.77 4.88 7.22
C ARG A 1025 -19.92 5.09 8.72
N ILE A 1026 -19.16 6.03 9.30
CA ILE A 1026 -18.99 6.19 10.75
C ILE A 1026 -18.98 7.68 11.07
N LEU A 1027 -19.95 8.18 11.84
CA LEU A 1027 -20.03 9.61 12.16
C LEU A 1027 -19.20 10.00 13.40
N PHE A 1028 -18.60 9.02 14.08
CA PHE A 1028 -17.74 9.21 15.24
C PHE A 1028 -16.29 9.55 14.87
N ASN A 1029 -15.59 10.18 15.82
CA ASN A 1029 -14.16 10.51 15.76
C ASN A 1029 -13.41 9.63 16.79
N ASP A 1030 -12.46 8.83 16.32
CA ASP A 1030 -11.63 7.93 17.15
C ASP A 1030 -10.50 8.65 17.91
N LYS A 1031 -10.35 9.96 17.71
CA LYS A 1031 -9.39 10.87 18.36
C LYS A 1031 -7.93 10.59 18.01
N ARG A 1032 -7.66 9.86 16.92
CA ARG A 1032 -6.29 9.61 16.40
C ARG A 1032 -5.83 10.72 15.43
N GLY A 1033 -6.04 11.98 15.84
CA GLY A 1033 -5.57 13.19 15.15
C GLY A 1033 -6.48 13.73 14.04
N VAL A 1034 -7.15 12.87 13.26
CA VAL A 1034 -8.13 13.30 12.24
C VAL A 1034 -9.45 13.65 12.92
N ASN A 1035 -9.76 14.95 13.03
CA ASN A 1035 -10.92 15.45 13.76
C ASN A 1035 -12.24 15.44 12.94
N GLU A 1036 -12.48 14.39 12.16
CA GLU A 1036 -13.72 14.16 11.40
C GLU A 1036 -14.13 12.68 11.42
N GLY A 1037 -15.40 12.40 11.11
CA GLY A 1037 -15.91 11.05 10.86
C GLY A 1037 -15.97 10.73 9.37
N LEU A 1038 -16.05 9.44 9.04
CA LEU A 1038 -16.10 8.91 7.68
C LEU A 1038 -17.55 8.94 7.13
N SER A 1039 -17.84 9.93 6.29
CA SER A 1039 -19.19 10.15 5.71
C SER A 1039 -19.19 10.46 4.21
N ASP A 1040 -18.01 10.60 3.62
CA ASP A 1040 -17.73 10.96 2.22
C ASP A 1040 -17.71 9.75 1.26
N ASN A 1041 -18.43 8.68 1.60
CA ASN A 1041 -18.57 7.49 0.75
C ASN A 1041 -19.21 7.85 -0.60
N SER A 1042 -18.50 7.58 -1.70
CA SER A 1042 -19.05 7.55 -3.05
C SER A 1042 -19.47 6.13 -3.44
N PRO A 1043 -20.36 5.94 -4.43
CA PRO A 1043 -20.61 4.62 -5.02
C PRO A 1043 -19.50 4.26 -6.03
N TYR A 1044 -19.06 3.00 -6.00
CA TYR A 1044 -18.08 2.42 -6.91
C TYR A 1044 -18.19 0.88 -6.84
N ASN A 1045 -17.60 0.17 -7.79
CA ASN A 1045 -17.58 -1.30 -7.78
C ASN A 1045 -16.36 -1.80 -6.99
N HIS A 1046 -16.58 -2.73 -6.04
CA HIS A 1046 -15.57 -3.69 -5.60
C HIS A 1046 -15.52 -4.81 -6.65
N ILE A 1047 -14.32 -5.23 -7.07
CA ILE A 1047 -14.15 -6.34 -8.00
C ILE A 1047 -13.38 -7.45 -7.28
N HIS A 1048 -14.03 -8.62 -7.17
CA HIS A 1048 -13.42 -9.82 -6.63
C HIS A 1048 -13.42 -10.92 -7.69
N TYR A 1049 -12.28 -11.55 -7.91
CA TYR A 1049 -12.19 -12.77 -8.69
C TYR A 1049 -12.11 -13.96 -7.74
N MET A 1050 -13.05 -14.88 -7.89
CA MET A 1050 -13.14 -16.10 -7.11
C MET A 1050 -12.67 -17.28 -7.97
N LEU A 1051 -11.66 -17.99 -7.48
CA LEU A 1051 -11.04 -19.15 -8.11
C LEU A 1051 -11.12 -20.32 -7.13
N LEU A 1052 -11.69 -21.43 -7.60
CA LEU A 1052 -11.82 -22.69 -6.85
C LEU A 1052 -10.85 -23.70 -7.48
N GLU A 1053 -9.99 -24.31 -6.68
CA GLU A 1053 -8.87 -25.13 -7.17
C GLU A 1053 -8.85 -26.49 -6.46
N ASN A 1054 -8.60 -27.58 -7.21
CA ASN A 1054 -8.59 -28.96 -6.72
C ASN A 1054 -7.15 -29.50 -6.63
N PHE A 1055 -6.75 -30.03 -5.48
CA PHE A 1055 -5.44 -30.65 -5.32
C PHE A 1055 -5.32 -31.97 -6.11
N ALA A 1056 -4.19 -32.18 -6.76
CA ALA A 1056 -3.87 -33.40 -7.50
C ALA A 1056 -3.66 -34.58 -6.53
N LYS A 1057 -4.28 -35.72 -6.80
CA LYS A 1057 -4.38 -36.86 -5.85
C LYS A 1057 -3.11 -37.73 -5.70
N GLU A 1058 -2.04 -37.44 -6.43
CA GLU A 1058 -0.86 -38.32 -6.49
C GLU A 1058 0.23 -37.98 -5.46
N ASP A 1059 0.23 -36.75 -4.91
CA ASP A 1059 1.17 -36.29 -3.89
C ASP A 1059 0.77 -36.78 -2.47
N ILE A 1060 0.76 -38.10 -2.27
CA ILE A 1060 0.47 -38.74 -0.95
C ILE A 1060 1.70 -38.64 -0.01
N SER A 1061 2.33 -37.47 0.03
CA SER A 1061 3.26 -37.03 1.07
C SER A 1061 2.63 -35.87 1.85
N PHE A 1062 1.42 -36.08 2.38
CA PHE A 1062 0.83 -35.23 3.41
C PHE A 1062 1.54 -35.52 4.74
N ASP A 1063 2.83 -35.17 4.79
CA ASP A 1063 3.73 -35.60 5.84
C ASP A 1063 3.34 -34.93 7.16
N LYS A 1064 3.02 -35.74 8.17
CA LYS A 1064 2.51 -35.27 9.46
C LYS A 1064 3.61 -34.71 10.36
N THR A 1065 4.84 -34.60 9.86
CA THR A 1065 5.91 -33.74 10.39
C THR A 1065 5.59 -32.25 10.18
N LEU A 1066 4.53 -31.78 10.83
CA LEU A 1066 4.07 -30.39 10.82
C LEU A 1066 5.06 -29.46 11.56
N ASN A 1067 6.12 -29.07 10.86
CA ASN A 1067 6.89 -27.85 11.12
C ASN A 1067 7.10 -27.10 9.79
N GLU A 1068 6.58 -25.88 9.72
CA GLU A 1068 7.09 -24.77 8.90
C GLU A 1068 7.12 -24.88 7.35
N GLN A 1069 6.28 -25.72 6.72
CA GLN A 1069 6.09 -25.62 5.26
C GLN A 1069 5.33 -24.35 4.83
N ILE A 1070 5.91 -23.62 3.86
CA ILE A 1070 5.36 -22.37 3.31
C ILE A 1070 4.21 -22.69 2.33
N VAL A 1071 3.02 -22.15 2.57
CA VAL A 1071 1.85 -22.37 1.71
C VAL A 1071 1.78 -21.31 0.61
N LEU A 1072 1.95 -21.76 -0.64
CA LEU A 1072 2.06 -20.90 -1.83
C LEU A 1072 0.76 -20.82 -2.66
N PRO A 1073 0.48 -19.70 -3.34
CA PRO A 1073 -0.60 -19.58 -4.33
C PRO A 1073 -0.30 -20.40 -5.59
N SER A 1074 -1.32 -20.65 -6.44
CA SER A 1074 -1.11 -21.28 -7.74
C SER A 1074 -0.55 -20.29 -8.78
N LEU A 1075 -0.03 -20.82 -9.89
CA LEU A 1075 0.39 -19.98 -11.03
C LEU A 1075 -0.78 -19.20 -11.65
N LEU A 1076 -1.97 -19.81 -11.69
CA LEU A 1076 -3.18 -19.18 -12.21
C LEU A 1076 -3.62 -18.01 -11.32
N ALA A 1077 -3.70 -18.21 -10.00
CA ALA A 1077 -3.99 -17.14 -9.05
C ALA A 1077 -3.00 -15.98 -9.16
N ASN A 1078 -1.70 -16.28 -9.29
CA ASN A 1078 -0.66 -15.28 -9.49
C ASN A 1078 -0.84 -14.47 -10.78
N ARG A 1079 -1.16 -15.11 -11.91
CA ARG A 1079 -1.39 -14.42 -13.20
C ARG A 1079 -2.68 -13.58 -13.17
N ILE A 1080 -3.76 -14.11 -12.61
CA ILE A 1080 -5.03 -13.39 -12.45
C ILE A 1080 -4.84 -12.14 -11.57
N ALA A 1081 -4.15 -12.24 -10.44
CA ALA A 1081 -3.85 -11.10 -9.57
C ALA A 1081 -2.98 -10.05 -10.28
N ASN A 1082 -1.94 -10.48 -11.01
CA ASN A 1082 -1.12 -9.57 -11.81
C ASN A 1082 -1.97 -8.83 -12.87
N SER A 1083 -2.89 -9.51 -13.55
CA SER A 1083 -3.79 -8.91 -14.57
C SER A 1083 -4.81 -7.94 -13.97
N LEU A 1084 -5.40 -8.24 -12.81
CA LEU A 1084 -6.37 -7.36 -12.15
C LEU A 1084 -5.73 -6.07 -11.61
N LEU A 1085 -4.47 -6.15 -11.16
CA LEU A 1085 -3.67 -5.01 -10.72
C LEU A 1085 -3.11 -4.20 -11.89
N PHE A 1086 -2.69 -4.87 -12.98
CA PHE A 1086 -2.07 -4.27 -14.17
C PHE A 1086 -2.89 -4.59 -15.44
N PRO A 1087 -4.06 -3.95 -15.64
CA PRO A 1087 -4.94 -4.20 -16.78
C PRO A 1087 -4.34 -3.72 -18.10
N LEU A 1088 -4.92 -4.16 -19.22
CA LEU A 1088 -4.48 -3.79 -20.57
C LEU A 1088 -4.72 -2.30 -20.90
N ASP A 1089 -3.80 -1.71 -21.67
CA ASP A 1089 -3.84 -0.31 -22.06
C ASP A 1089 -4.45 -0.14 -23.46
N ILE A 1090 -5.61 0.54 -23.56
CA ILE A 1090 -6.33 0.76 -24.83
C ILE A 1090 -6.07 2.18 -25.37
N PHE A 1091 -5.86 2.27 -26.69
CA PHE A 1091 -5.69 3.53 -27.43
C PHE A 1091 -6.51 3.55 -28.72
N PHE A 1092 -7.24 4.63 -29.00
CA PHE A 1092 -7.86 4.86 -30.31
C PHE A 1092 -6.88 5.49 -31.29
N VAL A 1093 -6.97 5.07 -32.55
CA VAL A 1093 -6.41 5.81 -33.69
C VAL A 1093 -7.31 7.01 -33.98
N ASP A 1094 -6.72 8.20 -34.17
CA ASP A 1094 -7.47 9.38 -34.63
C ASP A 1094 -7.89 9.25 -36.10
N LYS A 1095 -9.10 9.71 -36.42
CA LYS A 1095 -9.72 9.60 -37.75
C LYS A 1095 -9.04 10.47 -38.81
N ASN A 1096 -8.26 11.48 -38.41
CA ASN A 1096 -7.41 12.25 -39.33
C ASN A 1096 -6.18 11.46 -39.83
N TYR A 1097 -5.86 10.34 -39.17
CA TYR A 1097 -4.59 9.61 -39.31
C TYR A 1097 -4.80 8.11 -39.55
N ILE A 1098 -5.82 7.75 -40.34
CA ILE A 1098 -6.24 6.36 -40.58
C ILE A 1098 -5.12 5.47 -41.14
N ASP A 1099 -4.16 6.05 -41.88
CA ASP A 1099 -3.07 5.34 -42.56
C ASP A 1099 -1.71 5.39 -41.81
N MET A 1100 -1.63 6.10 -40.67
CA MET A 1100 -0.46 6.10 -39.79
C MET A 1100 -0.16 4.76 -39.07
N PRO A 1101 -1.15 3.89 -38.73
CA PRO A 1101 -0.90 2.54 -38.22
C PRO A 1101 -0.07 1.66 -39.17
N TYR A 1102 1.24 1.58 -38.93
CA TYR A 1102 2.15 0.76 -39.74
C TYR A 1102 2.27 -0.67 -39.20
N TYR A 1103 2.49 -0.84 -37.89
CA TYR A 1103 2.63 -2.15 -37.27
C TYR A 1103 1.30 -2.67 -36.69
N VAL A 1104 0.62 -3.55 -37.43
CA VAL A 1104 -0.65 -4.17 -37.00
C VAL A 1104 -0.47 -5.09 -35.77
N PHE A 1105 0.73 -5.65 -35.59
CA PHE A 1105 1.16 -6.43 -34.44
C PHE A 1105 2.65 -6.16 -34.19
N LEU A 1106 3.01 -5.80 -32.96
CA LEU A 1106 4.35 -5.31 -32.59
C LEU A 1106 4.76 -5.86 -31.20
N PRO A 1107 5.51 -6.96 -31.14
CA PRO A 1107 6.15 -7.41 -29.91
C PRO A 1107 7.40 -6.55 -29.64
N LEU A 1108 7.49 -5.95 -28.45
CA LEU A 1108 8.62 -5.09 -28.08
C LEU A 1108 9.83 -5.91 -27.57
N ILE A 1109 9.63 -7.19 -27.27
CA ILE A 1109 10.64 -8.18 -26.88
C ILE A 1109 10.81 -9.27 -27.95
N ARG A 1110 12.02 -9.83 -28.05
CA ARG A 1110 12.41 -10.90 -29.00
C ARG A 1110 12.12 -12.31 -28.50
N GLY A 1111 11.99 -12.49 -27.19
CA GLY A 1111 11.67 -13.75 -26.52
C GLY A 1111 10.87 -13.49 -25.25
N SER A 1112 10.27 -14.53 -24.66
CA SER A 1112 9.55 -14.44 -23.38
C SER A 1112 10.49 -14.49 -22.18
N PHE A 1113 10.06 -13.89 -21.07
CA PHE A 1113 10.61 -14.21 -19.75
C PHE A 1113 10.09 -15.58 -19.29
N PRO A 1114 10.79 -16.26 -18.36
CA PRO A 1114 10.24 -17.41 -17.66
C PRO A 1114 8.86 -17.13 -17.03
N CYS A 1115 8.09 -18.20 -16.86
CA CYS A 1115 6.69 -18.17 -16.46
C CYS A 1115 6.43 -17.80 -14.99
N ASP A 1116 7.47 -17.88 -14.17
CA ASP A 1116 7.55 -17.58 -12.73
C ASP A 1116 8.19 -16.20 -12.44
N VAL A 1117 9.09 -15.73 -13.32
CA VAL A 1117 9.68 -14.39 -13.28
C VAL A 1117 8.65 -13.34 -13.70
N CYS A 1118 8.42 -12.36 -12.83
CA CYS A 1118 7.56 -11.20 -13.08
C CYS A 1118 8.42 -9.93 -13.22
N VAL A 1119 8.15 -9.12 -14.25
CA VAL A 1119 8.82 -7.81 -14.42
C VAL A 1119 8.04 -6.75 -13.67
N LEU A 1120 8.49 -6.39 -12.46
CA LEU A 1120 7.82 -5.40 -11.62
C LEU A 1120 7.97 -3.97 -12.18
N SER A 1121 9.19 -3.63 -12.63
CA SER A 1121 9.54 -2.29 -13.10
C SER A 1121 10.52 -2.35 -14.26
N PHE A 1122 10.42 -1.41 -15.19
CA PHE A 1122 11.37 -1.19 -16.29
C PHE A 1122 11.35 0.32 -16.59
N ARG A 1123 12.38 1.03 -16.14
CA ARG A 1123 12.43 2.51 -16.09
C ARG A 1123 13.78 3.06 -16.57
N MET A 1124 13.75 4.10 -17.39
CA MET A 1124 14.97 4.83 -17.77
C MET A 1124 15.51 5.67 -16.59
N ILE A 1125 16.83 5.73 -16.46
CA ILE A 1125 17.54 6.57 -15.47
C ILE A 1125 18.45 7.59 -16.15
N LEU A 1126 18.72 8.70 -15.44
CA LEU A 1126 19.65 9.73 -15.89
C LEU A 1126 21.05 9.42 -15.35
N ARG A 1127 22.08 9.51 -16.21
CA ARG A 1127 23.48 9.32 -15.79
C ARG A 1127 23.93 10.40 -14.79
N LYS A 1128 24.72 10.01 -13.77
CA LYS A 1128 25.39 10.95 -12.84
C LYS A 1128 26.27 11.96 -13.58
N GLY A 1129 26.41 13.15 -13.02
CA GLY A 1129 27.37 14.19 -13.44
C GLY A 1129 26.98 14.95 -14.73
N LEU A 1130 26.39 14.24 -15.69
CA LEU A 1130 25.70 14.86 -16.83
C LEU A 1130 24.40 15.50 -16.32
N GLY A 1131 24.17 16.77 -16.66
CA GLY A 1131 22.87 17.42 -16.40
C GLY A 1131 21.78 16.91 -17.34
N PHE A 1132 20.71 17.69 -17.55
CA PHE A 1132 19.63 17.38 -18.51
C PHE A 1132 20.05 17.28 -19.99
N LYS A 1133 21.34 17.15 -20.31
CA LYS A 1133 21.88 16.95 -21.66
C LYS A 1133 21.87 15.46 -22.08
N ASN A 1134 20.65 14.94 -22.24
CA ASN A 1134 20.26 14.08 -23.37
C ASN A 1134 21.04 12.78 -23.69
N VAL A 1135 21.57 12.05 -22.70
CA VAL A 1135 21.90 10.61 -22.88
C VAL A 1135 21.04 9.76 -21.94
N LEU A 1136 19.97 9.18 -22.52
CA LEU A 1136 19.12 8.16 -21.90
C LEU A 1136 19.47 6.81 -22.54
N ASP A 1137 20.58 6.21 -22.11
CA ASP A 1137 21.07 4.92 -22.60
C ASP A 1137 21.13 3.85 -21.48
N THR A 1138 20.55 4.15 -20.32
CA THR A 1138 20.52 3.27 -19.15
C THR A 1138 19.13 3.15 -18.56
N ALA A 1139 18.71 1.91 -18.29
CA ALA A 1139 17.50 1.59 -17.57
C ALA A 1139 17.79 0.73 -16.33
N ILE A 1140 16.83 0.69 -15.42
CA ILE A 1140 16.74 -0.35 -14.39
C ILE A 1140 15.52 -1.21 -14.69
N ILE A 1141 15.71 -2.52 -14.62
CA ILE A 1141 14.65 -3.53 -14.65
C ILE A 1141 14.64 -4.22 -13.29
N THR A 1142 13.49 -4.26 -12.63
CA THR A 1142 13.32 -5.02 -11.37
C THR A 1142 12.48 -6.26 -11.65
N LEU A 1143 13.09 -7.42 -11.45
CA LEU A 1143 12.50 -8.74 -11.57
C LEU A 1143 12.07 -9.26 -10.18
N HIS A 1144 11.03 -10.10 -10.17
CA HIS A 1144 10.58 -10.86 -9.00
C HIS A 1144 10.31 -12.29 -9.44
N ARG A 1145 11.04 -13.28 -8.92
CA ARG A 1145 10.75 -14.69 -9.19
C ARG A 1145 9.69 -15.19 -8.22
N LYS A 1146 8.42 -15.10 -8.64
CA LYS A 1146 7.29 -15.49 -7.80
C LYS A 1146 7.29 -17.00 -7.58
N SER A 1147 7.36 -17.44 -6.33
CA SER A 1147 7.12 -18.84 -6.00
C SER A 1147 5.63 -19.17 -6.07
N PHE A 1148 5.31 -20.39 -6.48
CA PHE A 1148 3.96 -20.90 -6.66
C PHE A 1148 3.94 -22.42 -6.41
N THR A 1149 2.76 -23.00 -6.19
CA THR A 1149 2.62 -24.46 -6.03
C THR A 1149 2.09 -25.13 -7.29
N CYS A 1150 2.67 -26.30 -7.62
CA CYS A 1150 2.25 -27.18 -8.70
C CYS A 1150 1.23 -28.24 -8.26
N LYS A 1151 0.81 -28.27 -6.99
CA LYS A 1151 -0.07 -29.30 -6.42
C LYS A 1151 -1.53 -29.31 -6.92
N PHE A 1152 -1.87 -28.50 -7.93
CA PHE A 1152 -3.23 -28.39 -8.47
C PHE A 1152 -3.34 -29.04 -9.85
N PHE A 1153 -4.52 -29.53 -10.22
CA PHE A 1153 -4.76 -30.01 -11.58
C PHE A 1153 -4.53 -28.90 -12.63
N VAL A 1154 -3.45 -29.02 -13.41
CA VAL A 1154 -3.09 -28.05 -14.45
C VAL A 1154 -3.93 -28.31 -15.70
N HIS A 1155 -4.93 -27.47 -15.93
CA HIS A 1155 -5.54 -27.37 -17.26
C HIS A 1155 -4.44 -27.08 -18.30
N ASN A 1156 -4.38 -27.88 -19.38
CA ASN A 1156 -3.24 -28.07 -20.31
C ASN A 1156 -2.60 -26.80 -20.94
N ASN A 1157 -3.15 -25.61 -20.73
CA ASN A 1157 -2.68 -24.34 -21.30
C ASN A 1157 -1.69 -23.58 -20.38
N LEU A 1158 -1.34 -24.10 -19.20
CA LEU A 1158 -0.52 -23.41 -18.19
C LEU A 1158 0.79 -24.12 -17.82
N TYR A 1159 1.33 -24.98 -18.69
CA TYR A 1159 2.66 -25.56 -18.50
C TYR A 1159 3.71 -24.44 -18.37
N CYS A 1160 4.25 -24.32 -17.16
CA CYS A 1160 5.46 -23.57 -16.91
C CYS A 1160 6.63 -24.49 -17.25
N LYS A 1161 7.49 -24.08 -18.20
CA LYS A 1161 8.77 -24.74 -18.38
C LYS A 1161 9.73 -24.22 -17.32
N ASP A 1162 10.42 -25.12 -16.66
CA ASP A 1162 11.59 -24.80 -15.84
C ASP A 1162 12.78 -24.44 -16.74
N ASP A 1163 12.66 -23.32 -17.45
CA ASP A 1163 13.77 -22.69 -18.15
C ASP A 1163 14.76 -22.18 -17.08
N GLU A 1164 15.67 -23.06 -16.64
CA GLU A 1164 16.58 -22.85 -15.50
C GLU A 1164 17.39 -21.55 -15.59
N SER A 1165 17.66 -21.08 -16.82
CA SER A 1165 18.38 -19.85 -17.11
C SER A 1165 17.82 -19.07 -18.30
N PHE A 1166 17.97 -17.74 -18.29
CA PHE A 1166 17.58 -16.84 -19.36
C PHE A 1166 18.55 -15.66 -19.52
N TYR A 1167 18.53 -15.03 -20.69
CA TYR A 1167 19.46 -13.97 -21.09
C TYR A 1167 18.70 -12.70 -21.48
N ILE A 1168 18.91 -11.60 -20.76
CA ILE A 1168 18.25 -10.32 -21.04
C ILE A 1168 18.56 -9.81 -22.46
N GLU A 1169 19.78 -10.01 -22.94
CA GLU A 1169 20.25 -9.64 -24.29
C GLU A 1169 19.53 -10.41 -25.42
N ARG A 1170 18.93 -11.57 -25.11
CA ARG A 1170 18.09 -12.33 -26.06
C ARG A 1170 16.61 -11.92 -26.00
N ILE A 1171 16.17 -11.32 -24.91
CA ILE A 1171 14.78 -10.90 -24.68
C ILE A 1171 14.57 -9.44 -25.13
N ILE A 1172 15.45 -8.53 -24.74
CA ILE A 1172 15.32 -7.08 -24.94
C ILE A 1172 16.22 -6.63 -26.10
N GLN A 1173 15.71 -5.70 -26.91
CA GLN A 1173 16.41 -5.21 -28.11
C GLN A 1173 17.47 -4.17 -27.75
N HIS A 1174 18.55 -4.12 -28.54
CA HIS A 1174 19.63 -3.13 -28.42
C HIS A 1174 20.32 -3.06 -27.05
N VAL A 1175 20.34 -4.16 -26.29
CA VAL A 1175 21.12 -4.26 -25.06
C VAL A 1175 22.60 -4.41 -25.42
N LYS A 1176 23.44 -3.54 -24.85
CA LYS A 1176 24.89 -3.58 -24.97
C LYS A 1176 25.57 -4.33 -23.82
N GLN A 1177 25.03 -4.20 -22.60
CA GLN A 1177 25.56 -4.85 -21.40
C GLN A 1177 24.53 -4.82 -20.27
N VAL A 1178 24.56 -5.82 -19.38
CA VAL A 1178 23.70 -5.91 -18.19
C VAL A 1178 24.56 -6.04 -16.92
N PHE A 1179 24.13 -5.37 -15.86
CA PHE A 1179 24.77 -5.42 -14.53
C PHE A 1179 23.73 -5.70 -13.44
N HIS A 1180 24.00 -6.66 -12.56
CA HIS A 1180 23.25 -6.84 -11.31
C HIS A 1180 23.56 -5.70 -10.33
N THR A 1181 22.55 -5.17 -9.65
CA THR A 1181 22.65 -3.99 -8.77
C THR A 1181 21.63 -4.09 -7.62
N ASN A 1182 21.88 -3.41 -6.49
CA ASN A 1182 20.91 -3.29 -5.38
C ASN A 1182 19.54 -2.79 -5.86
N LEU A 1183 18.44 -3.07 -5.15
CA LEU A 1183 17.09 -2.92 -5.74
C LEU A 1183 16.77 -1.51 -6.26
N VAL A 1184 17.37 -0.45 -5.70
CA VAL A 1184 17.21 0.95 -6.15
C VAL A 1184 18.14 1.37 -7.31
N GLY A 1185 19.13 0.56 -7.66
CA GLY A 1185 20.04 0.77 -8.80
C GLY A 1185 21.12 1.84 -8.63
N THR A 1186 21.45 2.20 -7.38
CA THR A 1186 22.45 3.23 -7.04
C THR A 1186 23.89 2.69 -7.06
N THR A 1187 24.07 1.40 -6.78
CA THR A 1187 25.38 0.74 -6.89
C THR A 1187 25.89 0.70 -8.35
N LYS A 1188 27.21 0.63 -8.53
CA LYS A 1188 27.81 0.56 -9.89
C LYS A 1188 27.27 -0.62 -10.70
N GLY A 1189 27.15 -1.77 -10.02
CA GLY A 1189 26.68 -3.04 -10.51
C GLY A 1189 27.81 -4.00 -10.93
N VAL A 1190 27.54 -5.31 -10.88
CA VAL A 1190 28.44 -6.39 -11.32
C VAL A 1190 27.94 -6.93 -12.67
N PRO A 1191 28.78 -7.09 -13.71
CA PRO A 1191 28.35 -7.66 -15.00
C PRO A 1191 27.69 -9.03 -14.82
N ILE A 1192 26.58 -9.26 -15.52
CA ILE A 1192 25.85 -10.53 -15.49
C ILE A 1192 25.38 -10.88 -16.91
N PHE A 1193 25.59 -12.14 -17.31
CA PHE A 1193 25.27 -12.62 -18.66
C PHE A 1193 24.02 -13.52 -18.64
N ASP A 1194 24.01 -14.52 -17.77
CA ASP A 1194 22.87 -15.40 -17.51
C ASP A 1194 22.21 -15.11 -16.15
N ILE A 1195 20.88 -15.20 -16.13
CA ILE A 1195 20.08 -15.17 -14.91
C ILE A 1195 19.48 -16.55 -14.73
N ASN A 1196 19.68 -17.16 -13.57
CA ASN A 1196 19.39 -18.57 -13.32
C ASN A 1196 18.86 -18.78 -11.88
N VAL A 1197 18.46 -20.02 -11.53
CA VAL A 1197 17.93 -20.34 -10.19
C VAL A 1197 18.90 -19.99 -9.05
N ASN A 1198 20.21 -20.03 -9.26
CA ASN A 1198 21.20 -19.76 -8.22
C ASN A 1198 21.40 -18.26 -7.95
N ASN A 1199 21.25 -17.40 -8.96
CA ASN A 1199 21.41 -15.94 -8.82
C ASN A 1199 20.07 -15.18 -8.70
N LEU A 1200 18.96 -15.80 -9.11
CA LEU A 1200 17.59 -15.38 -8.88
C LEU A 1200 16.74 -16.63 -8.50
N PRO A 1201 16.81 -17.09 -7.23
CA PRO A 1201 15.95 -18.17 -6.72
C PRO A 1201 14.50 -17.71 -6.47
N PRO A 1202 13.56 -18.64 -6.21
CA PRO A 1202 12.17 -18.29 -5.89
C PRO A 1202 12.06 -17.38 -4.66
N MET A 1203 11.03 -16.53 -4.65
CA MET A 1203 10.80 -15.44 -3.67
C MET A 1203 11.78 -14.26 -3.72
N GLU A 1204 12.82 -14.28 -4.56
CA GLU A 1204 13.76 -13.17 -4.66
C GLU A 1204 13.32 -12.04 -5.60
N LEU A 1205 13.80 -10.83 -5.29
CA LEU A 1205 13.82 -9.66 -6.15
C LEU A 1205 15.24 -9.42 -6.66
N MET A 1206 15.37 -8.98 -7.91
CA MET A 1206 16.66 -8.64 -8.52
C MET A 1206 16.51 -7.36 -9.36
N SER A 1207 17.37 -6.37 -9.14
CA SER A 1207 17.45 -5.20 -10.02
C SER A 1207 18.65 -5.31 -10.96
N LEU A 1208 18.39 -5.00 -12.23
CA LEU A 1208 19.31 -5.11 -13.34
C LEU A 1208 19.45 -3.75 -14.00
N LYS A 1209 20.67 -3.24 -14.07
CA LYS A 1209 21.02 -2.03 -14.79
C LYS A 1209 21.42 -2.41 -16.21
N VAL A 1210 20.54 -2.07 -17.15
CA VAL A 1210 20.67 -2.39 -18.57
C VAL A 1210 21.24 -1.17 -19.28
N VAL A 1211 22.33 -1.36 -20.03
CA VAL A 1211 22.94 -0.35 -20.90
C VAL A 1211 22.54 -0.66 -22.33
N PHE A 1212 22.03 0.32 -23.07
CA PHE A 1212 21.64 0.18 -24.47
C PHE A 1212 22.74 0.62 -25.44
N GLU A 1213 22.65 0.16 -26.68
CA GLU A 1213 23.50 0.59 -27.78
C GLU A 1213 23.21 2.05 -28.18
N THR A 1214 24.19 2.93 -28.00
CA THR A 1214 24.18 4.27 -28.59
C THR A 1214 24.62 4.20 -30.07
N THR A 1215 23.76 3.67 -30.93
CA THR A 1215 23.91 3.72 -32.40
C THR A 1215 23.78 5.12 -32.95
#